data_AF-A0A972TXJ9-F1
#
_entry.id   AF-A0A972TXJ9-F1
#
_cell.length_a   1.000
_cell.length_b   1.000
_cell.length_c   1.000
_cell.angle_alpha   90.00
_cell.angle_beta   90.00
_cell.angle_gamma   90.00
#
_symmetry.space_group_name_H-M   'P 1'
#
loop_
_entity.id
_entity.type
_entity.pdbx_description
1 polymer ?
#
loop_
_entity_poly.entity_id
_entity_poly.type
_entity_poly.pdbx_seq_one_letter_code
_entity_poly.pdbx_strand_id
1 'polypeptide(L)'
;MSESISHIQNILDTKDVYLTFSEFKDSTYTVRKTGSSPCRVGCPIDTDIKAYLGLLAAGKFDAALETIKRDNPFPGICGRVCVHPCESECDRGEIDQPLAICFLKRFLADYDLKKGRSRNKPVKITKKKTIAIVGSGPAGLTAANDLIRRGYRVTVFESLPQAGGMLYAAIPEYRLPKNIIRAKIRAIEELGVEIRTNTKIDNFNDLRKGGYNALFLAIGTYKGLKLMIPGEDEFEGQMDCLTFLRDFNLTKETGIGKKVIIVGGGNAAIDSARTALRLQSDVHIVYRRSRAEMPANEWEIEEAEREGVNIHYLVSPLKIVGERGKVTALECIKNRLGPPDASGRRRPVPIEGSEFVIEADTIIPAISQRPDLSLVTSADHVPDISKDCLFVVNEDTLETNIPGIFAGGDCVTGPRTVIEAIAAGHKAAQSIEGYLRGGIKLKDTKLSEKIEFEVVMRPTEKKERAFMPEVPLHERKDFREVTLGFTEETALNESLRCLRCGFCAECSECIPGCGKRLTALSIQGDIASILLRIPADRDVFPLKNSPLEGTLSWEDGDKVPVTLTPITATVREEFCRGCGKCQEICEYSAPALYEKRDGIFVSMIDELACKGCGTCASVCPSSAITMGHFTESRLIKLMEIGAQLSSSERKMGSLTG
;
A
#
# COMPACT_ATOMS: atom_id res chain seq x y z
N MET A 1 24.81 15.46 22.98
CA MET A 1 25.77 14.51 22.36
C MET A 1 25.07 13.32 21.69
N SER A 2 24.22 12.54 22.38
CA SER A 2 23.33 11.55 21.74
C SER A 2 22.38 12.19 20.70
N GLU A 3 21.98 13.44 20.95
CA GLU A 3 21.18 14.26 20.02
C GLU A 3 21.87 14.51 18.68
N SER A 4 23.19 14.79 18.67
CA SER A 4 23.96 15.07 17.46
C SER A 4 24.06 13.84 16.54
N ILE A 5 24.18 12.64 17.13
CA ILE A 5 24.21 11.37 16.40
C ILE A 5 22.83 11.07 15.80
N SER A 6 21.77 11.20 16.61
CA SER A 6 20.39 10.99 16.15
C SER A 6 19.97 11.97 15.06
N HIS A 7 20.50 13.19 15.11
CA HIS A 7 20.27 14.24 14.11
C HIS A 7 20.90 13.89 12.76
N ILE A 8 22.16 13.43 12.76
CA ILE A 8 22.86 13.01 11.53
C ILE A 8 22.22 11.75 10.93
N GLN A 9 21.84 10.79 11.76
CA GLN A 9 21.09 9.61 11.31
C GLN A 9 19.80 10.01 10.59
N ASN A 10 19.03 10.94 11.18
CA ASN A 10 17.81 11.46 10.59
C ASN A 10 18.05 12.22 9.27
N ILE A 11 19.18 12.91 9.11
CA ILE A 11 19.55 13.56 7.84
C ILE A 11 19.85 12.52 6.76
N LEU A 12 20.64 11.49 7.07
CA LEU A 12 20.95 10.39 6.15
C LEU A 12 19.69 9.62 5.71
N ASP A 13 18.66 9.58 6.55
CA ASP A 13 17.39 8.91 6.25
C ASP A 13 16.41 9.77 5.42
N THR A 14 16.61 11.09 5.39
CA THR A 14 15.64 12.04 4.83
C THR A 14 16.16 12.88 3.67
N LYS A 15 17.47 12.91 3.42
CA LYS A 15 18.11 13.77 2.42
C LYS A 15 19.22 13.03 1.69
N ASP A 16 19.48 13.43 0.46
CA ASP A 16 20.73 13.09 -0.21
C ASP A 16 21.88 13.82 0.50
N VAL A 17 22.93 13.08 0.85
CA VAL A 17 24.08 13.60 1.60
C VAL A 17 25.34 13.48 0.76
N TYR A 18 26.13 14.53 0.77
CA TYR A 18 27.40 14.62 0.07
C TYR A 18 28.54 14.47 1.07
N LEU A 19 29.38 13.46 0.87
CA LEU A 19 30.62 13.29 1.60
C LEU A 19 31.77 13.79 0.73
N THR A 20 32.54 14.73 1.27
CA THR A 20 33.72 15.32 0.63
C THR A 20 34.98 15.06 1.45
N PHE A 21 36.10 14.86 0.77
CA PHE A 21 37.39 14.61 1.41
C PHE A 21 38.32 15.80 1.20
N SER A 22 38.95 16.28 2.27
CA SER A 22 39.88 17.41 2.21
C SER A 22 41.14 17.11 1.38
N GLU A 23 41.57 15.85 1.38
CA GLU A 23 42.76 15.37 0.68
C GLU A 23 42.53 15.14 -0.83
N PHE A 24 41.27 15.00 -1.26
CA PHE A 24 40.92 14.68 -2.65
C PHE A 24 39.98 15.75 -3.21
N LYS A 25 40.56 16.72 -3.91
CA LYS A 25 39.89 17.95 -4.38
C LYS A 25 38.61 17.74 -5.22
N ASP A 26 38.46 16.57 -5.84
CA ASP A 26 37.34 16.29 -6.76
C ASP A 26 36.50 15.04 -6.38
N SER A 27 36.68 14.50 -5.16
CA SER A 27 36.00 13.26 -4.74
C SER A 27 34.77 13.53 -3.89
N THR A 28 33.68 13.93 -4.54
CA THR A 28 32.37 14.05 -3.89
C THR A 28 31.57 12.77 -4.07
N TYR A 29 31.26 12.07 -2.99
CA TYR A 29 30.37 10.91 -3.02
C TYR A 29 28.96 11.35 -2.68
N THR A 30 28.03 11.14 -3.60
CA THR A 30 26.60 11.31 -3.32
C THR A 30 26.03 10.01 -2.78
N VAL A 31 25.49 10.08 -1.57
CA VAL A 31 24.60 9.04 -1.04
C VAL A 31 23.21 9.36 -1.58
N ARG A 32 22.88 8.83 -2.77
CA ARG A 32 21.58 9.03 -3.42
C ARG A 32 20.58 7.96 -3.01
N LYS A 33 19.33 8.37 -2.79
CA LYS A 33 18.19 7.45 -2.85
C LYS A 33 17.96 7.01 -4.31
N THR A 34 18.45 5.84 -4.69
CA THR A 34 18.36 5.33 -6.06
C THR A 34 17.07 4.54 -6.28
N GLY A 35 16.05 5.17 -6.89
CA GLY A 35 14.88 4.57 -7.58
C GLY A 35 13.99 3.59 -6.78
N SER A 36 12.66 3.73 -6.92
CA SER A 36 11.69 2.79 -6.33
C SER A 36 11.22 1.74 -7.34
N SER A 37 10.72 0.60 -6.86
CA SER A 37 10.13 -0.43 -7.72
C SER A 37 8.85 0.10 -8.38
N PRO A 38 8.61 -0.15 -9.69
CA PRO A 38 7.42 0.35 -10.39
C PRO A 38 6.10 0.03 -9.72
N CYS A 39 5.96 -1.17 -9.13
CA CYS A 39 4.77 -1.56 -8.40
C CYS A 39 4.48 -0.70 -7.16
N ARG A 40 5.53 -0.17 -6.50
CA ARG A 40 5.42 0.76 -5.38
C ARG A 40 5.02 2.16 -5.86
N VAL A 41 5.67 2.65 -6.92
CA VAL A 41 5.31 3.92 -7.59
C VAL A 41 3.83 3.92 -8.01
N GLY A 42 3.37 2.81 -8.59
CA GLY A 42 1.97 2.62 -8.99
C GLY A 42 0.99 2.46 -7.83
N CYS A 43 1.45 2.27 -6.58
CA CYS A 43 0.57 2.16 -5.43
C CYS A 43 0.27 3.54 -4.84
N PRO A 44 -1.01 3.97 -4.75
CA PRO A 44 -1.36 5.32 -4.25
C PRO A 44 -0.92 5.63 -2.80
N ILE A 45 -0.57 4.60 -2.03
CA ILE A 45 -0.08 4.71 -0.65
C ILE A 45 1.41 4.35 -0.52
N ASP A 46 2.14 4.25 -1.65
CA ASP A 46 3.58 3.96 -1.70
C ASP A 46 3.98 2.70 -0.91
N THR A 47 3.11 1.67 -0.88
CA THR A 47 3.38 0.43 -0.15
C THR A 47 4.66 -0.24 -0.65
N ASP A 48 5.51 -0.64 0.29
CA ASP A 48 6.73 -1.38 -0.01
C ASP A 48 6.47 -2.85 -0.39
N ILE A 49 6.07 -3.04 -1.65
CA ILE A 49 5.71 -4.35 -2.20
C ILE A 49 6.89 -5.29 -2.25
N LYS A 50 8.05 -4.79 -2.63
CA LYS A 50 9.26 -5.60 -2.75
C LYS A 50 9.68 -6.15 -1.39
N ALA A 51 9.57 -5.36 -0.33
CA ALA A 51 9.90 -5.80 1.01
C ALA A 51 9.02 -6.96 1.48
N TYR A 52 7.70 -6.79 1.48
CA TYR A 52 6.83 -7.84 2.02
C TYR A 52 6.82 -9.10 1.14
N LEU A 53 6.99 -8.97 -0.18
CA LEU A 53 7.13 -10.13 -1.06
C LEU A 53 8.44 -10.88 -0.80
N GLY A 54 9.55 -10.18 -0.55
CA GLY A 54 10.82 -10.80 -0.16
C GLY A 54 10.70 -11.55 1.17
N LEU A 55 10.02 -10.95 2.16
CA LEU A 55 9.77 -11.59 3.46
C LEU A 55 8.83 -12.78 3.33
N LEU A 56 7.78 -12.68 2.52
CA LEU A 56 6.86 -13.78 2.25
C LEU A 56 7.59 -14.93 1.55
N ALA A 57 8.42 -14.67 0.53
CA ALA A 57 9.24 -15.68 -0.12
C ALA A 57 10.23 -16.38 0.83
N ALA A 58 10.64 -15.69 1.90
CA ALA A 58 11.49 -16.25 2.96
C ALA A 58 10.70 -16.96 4.08
N GLY A 59 9.39 -17.14 3.94
CA GLY A 59 8.53 -17.75 4.96
C GLY A 59 8.27 -16.87 6.19
N LYS A 60 8.69 -15.58 6.17
CA LYS A 60 8.55 -14.64 7.30
C LYS A 60 7.20 -13.90 7.24
N PHE A 61 6.09 -14.63 7.29
CA PHE A 61 4.75 -14.08 7.07
C PHE A 61 4.34 -12.96 8.04
N ASP A 62 4.64 -13.11 9.34
CA ASP A 62 4.32 -12.08 10.33
C ASP A 62 5.07 -10.77 9.99
N ALA A 63 6.36 -10.83 9.66
CA ALA A 63 7.15 -9.66 9.29
C ALA A 63 6.70 -9.04 7.95
N ALA A 64 6.32 -9.87 6.99
CA ALA A 64 5.77 -9.42 5.71
C ALA A 64 4.46 -8.64 5.94
N LEU A 65 3.55 -9.16 6.77
CA LEU A 65 2.30 -8.47 7.08
C LEU A 65 2.53 -7.16 7.85
N GLU A 66 3.42 -7.16 8.84
CA GLU A 66 3.76 -5.94 9.58
C GLU A 66 4.38 -4.87 8.67
N THR A 67 5.11 -5.29 7.63
CA THR A 67 5.62 -4.37 6.61
C THR A 67 4.47 -3.71 5.84
N ILE A 68 3.46 -4.49 5.41
CA ILE A 68 2.27 -3.94 4.75
C ILE A 68 1.50 -3.00 5.67
N LYS A 69 1.35 -3.35 6.95
CA LYS A 69 0.58 -2.58 7.95
C LYS A 69 1.19 -1.20 8.28
N ARG A 70 2.44 -0.92 7.88
CA ARG A 70 3.07 0.40 8.03
C ARG A 70 2.31 1.47 7.26
N ASP A 71 1.97 1.16 6.01
CA ASP A 71 1.37 2.11 5.07
C ASP A 71 -0.06 1.74 4.70
N ASN A 72 -0.47 0.48 4.91
CA ASN A 72 -1.82 0.03 4.60
C ASN A 72 -2.53 -0.47 5.86
N PRO A 73 -3.45 0.31 6.44
CA PRO A 73 -4.22 -0.16 7.57
C PRO A 73 -5.16 -1.32 7.20
N PHE A 74 -5.55 -1.54 5.94
CA PHE A 74 -6.57 -2.53 5.55
C PHE A 74 -6.05 -3.61 4.58
N PRO A 75 -4.96 -4.35 4.89
CA PRO A 75 -4.37 -5.29 3.94
C PRO A 75 -5.33 -6.37 3.46
N GLY A 76 -6.12 -6.96 4.38
CA GLY A 76 -7.10 -8.00 4.03
C GLY A 76 -8.30 -7.49 3.23
N ILE A 77 -8.63 -6.20 3.33
CA ILE A 77 -9.69 -5.57 2.52
C ILE A 77 -9.12 -5.24 1.14
N CYS A 78 -7.97 -4.56 1.08
CA CYS A 78 -7.31 -4.26 -0.19
C CYS A 78 -6.97 -5.53 -0.98
N GLY A 79 -6.65 -6.64 -0.31
CA GLY A 79 -6.44 -7.96 -0.91
C GLY A 79 -7.68 -8.58 -1.59
N ARG A 80 -8.85 -7.95 -1.44
CA ARG A 80 -10.14 -8.40 -1.99
C ARG A 80 -10.73 -7.42 -3.01
N VAL A 81 -10.56 -6.11 -2.80
CA VAL A 81 -11.31 -5.08 -3.55
C VAL A 81 -10.44 -4.06 -4.28
N CYS A 82 -9.11 -4.17 -4.21
CA CYS A 82 -8.21 -3.26 -4.91
C CYS A 82 -8.31 -3.45 -6.43
N VAL A 83 -8.01 -2.40 -7.20
CA VAL A 83 -7.95 -2.45 -8.68
C VAL A 83 -6.55 -2.79 -9.20
N HIS A 84 -5.63 -3.14 -8.30
CA HIS A 84 -4.28 -3.64 -8.58
C HIS A 84 -3.41 -2.72 -9.46
N PRO A 85 -3.34 -1.40 -9.22
CA PRO A 85 -2.51 -0.52 -10.04
C PRO A 85 -1.02 -0.91 -9.98
N CYS A 86 -0.60 -1.50 -8.85
CA CYS A 86 0.74 -2.06 -8.68
C CYS A 86 1.05 -3.26 -9.59
N GLU A 87 0.04 -4.03 -10.02
CA GLU A 87 0.23 -5.17 -10.93
C GLU A 87 0.31 -4.71 -12.38
N SER A 88 -0.42 -3.65 -12.74
CA SER A 88 -0.33 -3.02 -14.07
C SER A 88 1.06 -2.43 -14.34
N GLU A 89 1.73 -1.90 -13.32
CA GLU A 89 3.10 -1.38 -13.42
C GLU A 89 4.19 -2.45 -13.23
N CYS A 90 3.84 -3.74 -13.11
CA CYS A 90 4.83 -4.77 -12.77
C CYS A 90 5.69 -5.17 -13.98
N ASP A 91 7.01 -4.91 -13.90
CA ASP A 91 7.98 -5.29 -14.95
C ASP A 91 7.98 -6.77 -15.35
N ARG A 92 7.49 -7.66 -14.47
CA ARG A 92 7.33 -9.10 -14.79
C ARG A 92 6.38 -9.31 -15.98
N GLY A 93 5.45 -8.38 -16.20
CA GLY A 93 4.53 -8.38 -17.35
C GLY A 93 5.24 -8.37 -18.70
N GLU A 94 6.48 -7.86 -18.79
CA GLU A 94 7.28 -7.87 -20.02
C GLU A 94 7.91 -9.25 -20.33
N ILE A 95 7.92 -10.17 -19.35
CA ILE A 95 8.49 -11.52 -19.50
C ILE A 95 7.38 -12.56 -19.66
N ASP A 96 6.41 -12.54 -18.75
CA ASP A 96 5.24 -13.42 -18.77
C ASP A 96 3.97 -12.70 -18.29
N GLN A 97 3.65 -12.75 -17.00
CA GLN A 97 2.47 -12.14 -16.40
C GLN A 97 2.87 -11.45 -15.10
N PRO A 98 2.26 -10.31 -14.75
CA PRO A 98 2.46 -9.65 -13.46
C PRO A 98 2.33 -10.59 -12.27
N LEU A 99 2.96 -10.21 -11.16
CA LEU A 99 2.73 -10.88 -9.89
C LEU A 99 1.29 -10.70 -9.42
N ALA A 100 0.72 -11.71 -8.76
CA ALA A 100 -0.56 -11.63 -8.06
C ALA A 100 -0.43 -10.91 -6.69
N ILE A 101 0.12 -9.68 -6.72
CA ILE A 101 0.45 -8.84 -5.57
C ILE A 101 -0.74 -8.68 -4.61
N CYS A 102 -1.94 -8.43 -5.15
CA CYS A 102 -3.14 -8.27 -4.35
C CYS A 102 -3.51 -9.54 -3.58
N PHE A 103 -3.39 -10.70 -4.22
CA PHE A 103 -3.72 -11.99 -3.63
C PHE A 103 -2.67 -12.48 -2.64
N LEU A 104 -1.39 -12.12 -2.84
CA LEU A 104 -0.33 -12.33 -1.85
C LEU A 104 -0.56 -11.49 -0.58
N LYS A 105 -0.98 -10.24 -0.74
CA LYS A 105 -1.40 -9.36 0.37
C LYS A 105 -2.60 -9.94 1.11
N ARG A 106 -3.59 -10.48 0.39
CA ARG A 106 -4.73 -11.19 0.99
C ARG A 106 -4.27 -12.40 1.79
N PHE A 107 -3.43 -13.25 1.21
CA PHE A 107 -2.91 -14.44 1.89
C PHE A 107 -2.29 -14.09 3.24
N LEU A 108 -1.41 -13.08 3.30
CA LEU A 108 -0.79 -12.62 4.53
C LEU A 108 -1.82 -12.16 5.58
N ALA A 109 -2.84 -11.41 5.16
CA ALA A 109 -3.89 -10.95 6.06
C ALA A 109 -4.78 -12.09 6.56
N ASP A 110 -5.14 -13.03 5.68
CA ASP A 110 -5.96 -14.19 6.03
C ASP A 110 -5.18 -15.17 6.94
N TYR A 111 -3.87 -15.29 6.76
CA TYR A 111 -2.97 -16.07 7.63
C TYR A 111 -2.96 -15.53 9.08
N ASP A 112 -2.81 -14.22 9.28
CA ASP A 112 -2.87 -13.56 10.59
C ASP A 112 -4.23 -13.75 11.27
N LEU A 113 -5.32 -13.69 10.51
CA LEU A 113 -6.66 -13.98 11.03
C LEU A 113 -6.81 -15.43 11.48
N LYS A 114 -6.34 -16.40 10.69
CA LYS A 114 -6.40 -17.84 11.03
C LYS A 114 -5.56 -18.19 12.26
N LYS A 115 -4.39 -17.56 12.43
CA LYS A 115 -3.51 -17.74 13.59
C LYS A 115 -4.08 -17.18 14.90
N GLY A 116 -5.15 -16.37 14.81
CA GLY A 116 -5.74 -15.69 15.95
C GLY A 116 -4.99 -14.39 16.26
N ARG A 117 -5.14 -13.40 15.37
CA ARG A 117 -4.58 -12.05 15.44
C ARG A 117 -4.36 -11.55 16.88
N SER A 118 -3.14 -11.11 17.16
CA SER A 118 -2.82 -10.40 18.40
C SER A 118 -3.65 -9.12 18.54
N ARG A 119 -4.29 -8.93 19.70
CA ARG A 119 -5.00 -7.66 19.99
C ARG A 119 -4.00 -6.52 20.05
N ASN A 120 -4.38 -5.38 19.46
CA ASN A 120 -3.59 -4.17 19.58
C ASN A 120 -3.66 -3.67 21.03
N LYS A 121 -2.56 -3.10 21.50
CA LYS A 121 -2.56 -2.39 22.79
C LYS A 121 -3.02 -0.95 22.56
N PRO A 122 -3.85 -0.39 23.46
CA PRO A 122 -4.23 1.01 23.39
C PRO A 122 -3.00 1.92 23.37
N VAL A 123 -3.00 2.90 22.47
CA VAL A 123 -1.93 3.89 22.37
C VAL A 123 -2.11 4.91 23.49
N LYS A 124 -1.02 5.25 24.18
CA LYS A 124 -1.03 6.29 25.21
C LYS A 124 -1.29 7.65 24.56
N ILE A 125 -2.32 8.35 25.03
CA ILE A 125 -2.57 9.74 24.62
C ILE A 125 -1.50 10.64 25.24
N THR A 126 -0.70 11.27 24.38
CA THR A 126 0.41 12.17 24.77
C THR A 126 0.16 13.62 24.37
N LYS A 127 -0.80 13.88 23.49
CA LYS A 127 -1.15 15.21 23.00
C LYS A 127 -2.42 15.71 23.69
N LYS A 128 -2.47 17.02 23.99
CA LYS A 128 -3.64 17.66 24.61
C LYS A 128 -4.76 17.98 23.62
N LYS A 129 -4.40 18.25 22.36
CA LYS A 129 -5.35 18.63 21.31
C LYS A 129 -6.18 17.42 20.87
N THR A 130 -7.45 17.65 20.54
CA THR A 130 -8.43 16.62 20.17
C THR A 130 -8.91 16.81 18.73
N ILE A 131 -9.25 15.71 18.07
CA ILE A 131 -9.66 15.70 16.66
C ILE A 131 -10.99 14.96 16.49
N ALA A 132 -11.89 15.54 15.69
CA ALA A 132 -13.12 14.90 15.24
C ALA A 132 -13.00 14.49 13.77
N ILE A 133 -13.48 13.30 13.45
CA ILE A 133 -13.56 12.80 12.07
C ILE A 133 -15.01 12.47 11.77
N VAL A 134 -15.57 13.01 10.69
CA VAL A 134 -16.95 12.75 10.26
C VAL A 134 -16.93 11.76 9.10
N GLY A 135 -17.41 10.55 9.34
CA GLY A 135 -17.42 9.42 8.42
C GLY A 135 -16.38 8.35 8.76
N SER A 136 -16.83 7.09 8.83
CA SER A 136 -15.96 5.93 9.12
C SER A 136 -15.57 5.12 7.87
N GLY A 137 -15.53 5.77 6.71
CA GLY A 137 -14.98 5.16 5.49
C GLY A 137 -13.47 4.95 5.54
N PRO A 138 -12.85 4.39 4.48
CA PRO A 138 -11.41 4.14 4.42
C PRO A 138 -10.56 5.37 4.75
N ALA A 139 -10.92 6.55 4.24
CA ALA A 139 -10.21 7.80 4.52
C ALA A 139 -10.27 8.17 6.01
N GLY A 140 -11.47 8.21 6.60
CA GLY A 140 -11.66 8.57 8.00
C GLY A 140 -10.99 7.61 8.97
N LEU A 141 -11.14 6.29 8.74
CA LEU A 141 -10.52 5.27 9.57
C LEU A 141 -8.98 5.23 9.42
N THR A 142 -8.45 5.51 8.24
CA THR A 142 -6.99 5.67 8.05
C THR A 142 -6.46 6.85 8.83
N ALA A 143 -7.09 8.03 8.67
CA ALA A 143 -6.70 9.22 9.41
C ALA A 143 -6.77 8.97 10.93
N ALA A 144 -7.82 8.29 11.41
CA ALA A 144 -7.96 7.92 12.80
C ALA A 144 -6.83 7.01 13.29
N ASN A 145 -6.51 5.95 12.53
CA ASN A 145 -5.41 5.02 12.82
C ASN A 145 -4.06 5.73 12.92
N ASP A 146 -3.79 6.71 12.06
CA ASP A 146 -2.53 7.43 12.04
C ASP A 146 -2.44 8.44 13.20
N LEU A 147 -3.51 9.21 13.42
CA LEU A 147 -3.54 10.25 14.44
C LEU A 147 -3.50 9.67 15.86
N ILE A 148 -4.18 8.54 16.12
CA ILE A 148 -4.10 7.87 17.42
C ILE A 148 -2.68 7.37 17.70
N ARG A 149 -1.99 6.81 16.70
CA ARG A 149 -0.59 6.35 16.80
C ARG A 149 0.40 7.49 17.05
N ARG A 150 0.05 8.71 16.64
CA ARG A 150 0.80 9.94 16.96
C ARG A 150 0.47 10.52 18.34
N GLY A 151 -0.42 9.86 19.08
CA GLY A 151 -0.75 10.18 20.48
C GLY A 151 -1.86 11.21 20.67
N TYR A 152 -2.67 11.48 19.63
CA TYR A 152 -3.84 12.35 19.72
C TYR A 152 -5.09 11.59 20.16
N ARG A 153 -6.01 12.29 20.83
CA ARG A 153 -7.38 11.78 21.06
C ARG A 153 -8.22 12.01 19.81
N VAL A 154 -8.80 10.94 19.28
CA VAL A 154 -9.58 10.95 18.04
C VAL A 154 -10.95 10.32 18.27
N THR A 155 -12.00 11.03 17.85
CA THR A 155 -13.37 10.52 17.85
C THR A 155 -13.90 10.54 16.41
N VAL A 156 -14.39 9.39 15.94
CA VAL A 156 -15.01 9.20 14.62
C VAL A 156 -16.53 9.17 14.79
N PHE A 157 -17.24 9.99 14.03
CA PHE A 157 -18.70 10.06 14.01
C PHE A 157 -19.21 9.38 12.74
N GLU A 158 -20.04 8.36 12.91
CA GLU A 158 -20.60 7.55 11.83
C GLU A 158 -22.13 7.59 11.89
N SER A 159 -22.77 7.95 10.76
CA SER A 159 -24.23 8.06 10.69
C SER A 159 -24.92 6.71 10.68
N LEU A 160 -24.28 5.68 10.10
CA LEU A 160 -24.83 4.34 10.01
C LEU A 160 -24.69 3.53 11.32
N PRO A 161 -25.48 2.45 11.47
CA PRO A 161 -25.35 1.53 12.61
C PRO A 161 -24.05 0.72 12.64
N GLN A 162 -23.31 0.70 11.54
CA GLN A 162 -22.06 -0.05 11.38
C GLN A 162 -20.99 0.86 10.76
N ALA A 163 -19.79 0.82 11.33
CA ALA A 163 -18.65 1.54 10.78
C ALA A 163 -18.07 0.83 9.54
N GLY A 164 -17.26 1.55 8.77
CA GLY A 164 -16.58 1.07 7.56
C GLY A 164 -16.98 1.82 6.28
N GLY A 165 -17.98 2.69 6.36
CA GLY A 165 -18.50 3.45 5.22
C GLY A 165 -18.87 2.54 4.04
N MET A 166 -18.45 2.89 2.81
CA MET A 166 -18.74 2.11 1.60
C MET A 166 -18.19 0.67 1.64
N LEU A 167 -17.16 0.39 2.44
CA LEU A 167 -16.69 -1.00 2.62
C LEU A 167 -17.82 -1.89 3.17
N TYR A 168 -18.55 -1.37 4.15
CA TYR A 168 -19.67 -2.07 4.77
C TYR A 168 -20.96 -1.88 3.97
N ALA A 169 -21.27 -0.63 3.60
CA ALA A 169 -22.55 -0.25 3.03
C ALA A 169 -22.71 -0.65 1.56
N ALA A 170 -21.66 -0.62 0.74
CA ALA A 170 -21.80 -0.86 -0.70
C ALA A 170 -21.31 -2.26 -1.11
N ILE A 171 -20.10 -2.63 -0.70
CA ILE A 171 -19.44 -3.84 -1.25
C ILE A 171 -20.15 -5.10 -0.74
N PRO A 172 -20.65 -5.98 -1.64
CA PRO A 172 -21.35 -7.20 -1.24
C PRO A 172 -20.46 -8.21 -0.52
N GLU A 173 -21.08 -9.05 0.31
CA GLU A 173 -20.40 -10.02 1.17
C GLU A 173 -19.66 -11.12 0.38
N TYR A 174 -20.11 -11.44 -0.84
CA TYR A 174 -19.43 -12.40 -1.71
C TYR A 174 -18.07 -11.90 -2.23
N ARG A 175 -17.81 -10.57 -2.16
CA ARG A 175 -16.51 -9.95 -2.49
C ARG A 175 -15.74 -9.54 -1.24
N LEU A 176 -16.43 -8.95 -0.26
CA LEU A 176 -15.83 -8.45 0.96
C LEU A 176 -16.63 -8.90 2.19
N PRO A 177 -16.21 -9.99 2.84
CA PRO A 177 -16.90 -10.52 4.00
C PRO A 177 -16.97 -9.51 5.16
N LYS A 178 -18.14 -9.39 5.80
CA LYS A 178 -18.37 -8.37 6.84
C LYS A 178 -17.53 -8.61 8.09
N ASN A 179 -17.21 -9.87 8.39
CA ASN A 179 -16.31 -10.23 9.49
C ASN A 179 -14.88 -9.67 9.29
N ILE A 180 -14.38 -9.61 8.06
CA ILE A 180 -13.06 -9.03 7.74
C ILE A 180 -13.07 -7.52 8.03
N ILE A 181 -14.13 -6.83 7.62
CA ILE A 181 -14.31 -5.40 7.89
C ILE A 181 -14.37 -5.14 9.39
N ARG A 182 -15.24 -5.86 10.11
CA ARG A 182 -15.42 -5.71 11.57
C ARG A 182 -14.12 -6.01 12.32
N ALA A 183 -13.40 -7.07 11.96
CA ALA A 183 -12.12 -7.41 12.58
C ALA A 183 -11.11 -6.27 12.45
N LYS A 184 -11.11 -5.58 11.30
CA LYS A 184 -10.19 -4.48 11.06
C LYS A 184 -10.59 -3.17 11.74
N ILE A 185 -11.88 -2.86 11.80
CA ILE A 185 -12.41 -1.72 12.58
C ILE A 185 -12.08 -1.92 14.06
N ARG A 186 -12.34 -3.12 14.59
CA ARG A 186 -12.00 -3.49 15.96
C ARG A 186 -10.51 -3.29 16.26
N ALA A 187 -9.64 -3.63 15.31
CA ALA A 187 -8.20 -3.40 15.47
C ALA A 187 -7.84 -1.91 15.60
N ILE A 188 -8.63 -0.99 15.01
CA ILE A 188 -8.47 0.46 15.15
C ILE A 188 -9.04 0.94 16.49
N GLU A 189 -10.20 0.44 16.90
CA GLU A 189 -10.78 0.73 18.23
C GLU A 189 -9.85 0.29 19.37
N GLU A 190 -9.19 -0.87 19.23
CA GLU A 190 -8.19 -1.38 20.18
C GLU A 190 -6.98 -0.45 20.35
N LEU A 191 -6.67 0.42 19.39
CA LEU A 191 -5.64 1.46 19.53
C LEU A 191 -6.10 2.62 20.41
N GLY A 192 -7.39 2.70 20.75
CA GLY A 192 -7.98 3.77 21.56
C GLY A 192 -8.77 4.80 20.75
N VAL A 193 -9.08 4.54 19.48
CA VAL A 193 -10.00 5.38 18.69
C VAL A 193 -11.42 5.18 19.17
N GLU A 194 -12.12 6.26 19.46
CA GLU A 194 -13.55 6.23 19.79
C GLU A 194 -14.37 6.31 18.49
N ILE A 195 -15.21 5.33 18.21
CA ILE A 195 -16.11 5.33 17.04
C ILE A 195 -17.55 5.38 17.54
N ARG A 196 -18.28 6.44 17.17
CA ARG A 196 -19.69 6.66 17.53
C ARG A 196 -20.57 6.42 16.32
N THR A 197 -21.13 5.22 16.21
CA THR A 197 -22.15 4.86 15.20
C THR A 197 -23.51 5.48 15.53
N ASN A 198 -24.45 5.44 14.60
CA ASN A 198 -25.78 6.06 14.72
C ASN A 198 -25.71 7.55 15.12
N THR A 199 -24.63 8.24 14.76
CA THR A 199 -24.37 9.63 15.12
C THR A 199 -24.17 10.44 13.87
N LYS A 200 -25.29 10.84 13.25
CA LYS A 200 -25.27 11.78 12.13
C LYS A 200 -24.92 13.18 12.63
N ILE A 201 -24.00 13.84 11.94
CA ILE A 201 -23.65 15.24 12.18
C ILE A 201 -24.41 16.10 11.17
N ASP A 202 -25.40 16.86 11.65
CA ASP A 202 -26.19 17.75 10.79
C ASP A 202 -25.58 19.15 10.63
N ASN A 203 -24.64 19.53 11.51
CA ASN A 203 -23.86 20.76 11.39
C ASN A 203 -22.45 20.55 11.95
N PHE A 204 -21.42 20.68 11.10
CA PHE A 204 -20.03 20.47 11.54
C PHE A 204 -19.56 21.50 12.58
N ASN A 205 -20.16 22.70 12.64
CA ASN A 205 -19.80 23.71 13.63
C ASN A 205 -20.09 23.28 15.07
N ASP A 206 -21.03 22.37 15.27
CA ASP A 206 -21.34 21.85 16.61
C ASP A 206 -20.18 21.03 17.19
N LEU A 207 -19.39 20.39 16.32
CA LEU A 207 -18.15 19.74 16.73
C LEU A 207 -17.09 20.77 17.15
N ARG A 208 -16.97 21.91 16.45
CA ARG A 208 -16.08 23.00 16.89
C ARG A 208 -16.49 23.57 18.24
N LYS A 209 -17.79 23.84 18.43
CA LYS A 209 -18.36 24.31 19.70
C LYS A 209 -18.14 23.27 20.82
N GLY A 210 -18.14 21.99 20.47
CA GLY A 210 -17.79 20.87 21.35
C GLY A 210 -16.32 20.78 21.77
N GLY A 211 -15.46 21.68 21.29
CA GLY A 211 -14.06 21.81 21.74
C GLY A 211 -13.03 21.03 20.94
N TYR A 212 -13.39 20.44 19.80
CA TYR A 212 -12.42 19.79 18.91
C TYR A 212 -11.50 20.83 18.24
N ASN A 213 -10.20 20.54 18.20
CA ASN A 213 -9.18 21.47 17.69
C ASN A 213 -8.97 21.36 16.18
N ALA A 214 -9.33 20.24 15.57
CA ALA A 214 -9.32 20.04 14.13
C ALA A 214 -10.42 19.05 13.72
N LEU A 215 -10.91 19.20 12.50
CA LEU A 215 -11.99 18.38 11.93
C LEU A 215 -11.54 17.77 10.60
N PHE A 216 -11.91 16.52 10.37
CA PHE A 216 -11.76 15.86 9.07
C PHE A 216 -13.11 15.39 8.54
N LEU A 217 -13.54 15.94 7.41
CA LEU A 217 -14.77 15.59 6.71
C LEU A 217 -14.46 14.49 5.69
N ALA A 218 -14.82 13.25 6.02
CA ALA A 218 -14.59 12.03 5.23
C ALA A 218 -15.93 11.34 4.90
N ILE A 219 -16.91 12.13 4.47
CA ILE A 219 -18.32 11.71 4.34
C ILE A 219 -18.62 10.89 3.09
N GLY A 220 -17.69 10.80 2.14
CA GLY A 220 -17.86 10.06 0.89
C GLY A 220 -18.98 10.61 0.00
N THR A 221 -19.51 9.78 -0.89
CA THR A 221 -20.48 10.15 -1.94
C THR A 221 -21.73 9.27 -1.89
N TYR A 222 -22.59 9.48 -0.89
CA TYR A 222 -23.75 8.61 -0.60
C TYR A 222 -25.04 8.91 -1.39
N LYS A 223 -25.06 9.92 -2.27
CA LYS A 223 -26.25 10.26 -3.07
C LYS A 223 -26.03 9.92 -4.54
N GLY A 224 -26.75 8.94 -5.09
CA GLY A 224 -26.73 8.67 -6.53
C GLY A 224 -27.28 9.82 -7.37
N LEU A 225 -26.87 9.84 -8.64
CA LEU A 225 -27.39 10.77 -9.63
C LEU A 225 -28.65 10.21 -10.30
N LYS A 226 -29.61 11.10 -10.57
CA LYS A 226 -30.81 10.82 -11.35
C LYS A 226 -30.47 10.70 -12.84
N LEU A 227 -31.20 9.84 -13.56
CA LEU A 227 -31.08 9.64 -15.01
C LEU A 227 -31.48 10.90 -15.80
N MET A 228 -32.37 11.71 -15.24
CA MET A 228 -32.95 12.92 -15.83
C MET A 228 -33.73 12.62 -17.12
N ILE A 229 -34.57 11.58 -17.07
CA ILE A 229 -35.41 11.13 -18.20
C ILE A 229 -36.90 11.15 -17.85
N PRO A 230 -37.80 11.25 -18.84
CA PRO A 230 -39.25 11.18 -18.60
C PRO A 230 -39.66 9.90 -17.85
N GLY A 231 -40.65 10.00 -16.97
CA GLY A 231 -41.11 8.90 -16.13
C GLY A 231 -40.32 8.67 -14.84
N GLU A 232 -39.12 9.26 -14.67
CA GLU A 232 -38.26 9.04 -13.48
C GLU A 232 -38.91 9.44 -12.15
N ASP A 233 -39.72 10.49 -12.11
CA ASP A 233 -40.41 10.92 -10.89
C ASP A 233 -41.90 10.52 -10.86
N GLU A 234 -42.38 9.79 -11.89
CA GLU A 234 -43.81 9.47 -12.08
C GLU A 234 -44.19 8.06 -11.61
N PHE A 235 -43.22 7.12 -11.59
CA PHE A 235 -43.48 5.70 -11.33
C PHE A 235 -42.66 5.15 -10.15
N GLU A 236 -43.34 4.41 -9.27
CA GLU A 236 -42.70 3.58 -8.23
C GLU A 236 -41.97 2.38 -8.85
N GLY A 237 -40.83 1.98 -8.27
CA GLY A 237 -39.98 0.90 -8.79
C GLY A 237 -38.56 1.35 -9.14
N GLN A 238 -38.24 2.63 -8.91
CA GLN A 238 -36.89 3.14 -9.06
C GLN A 238 -36.17 3.19 -7.72
N MET A 239 -34.90 2.83 -7.73
CA MET A 239 -34.09 2.78 -6.53
C MET A 239 -32.67 3.27 -6.79
N ASP A 240 -32.18 4.16 -5.92
CA ASP A 240 -30.77 4.54 -5.91
C ASP A 240 -29.86 3.32 -5.66
N CYS A 241 -28.82 3.14 -6.48
CA CYS A 241 -27.89 2.02 -6.40
C CYS A 241 -27.25 1.86 -5.01
N LEU A 242 -26.85 2.99 -4.39
CA LEU A 242 -26.21 2.94 -3.07
C LEU A 242 -27.22 2.61 -1.97
N THR A 243 -28.45 3.08 -2.09
CA THR A 243 -29.58 2.72 -1.22
C THR A 243 -29.85 1.22 -1.30
N PHE A 244 -29.96 0.67 -2.52
CA PHE A 244 -30.13 -0.77 -2.74
C PHE A 244 -29.03 -1.59 -2.05
N LEU A 245 -27.76 -1.28 -2.32
CA LEU A 245 -26.63 -2.01 -1.76
C LEU A 245 -26.53 -1.82 -0.24
N ARG A 246 -26.78 -0.61 0.27
CA ARG A 246 -26.76 -0.30 1.70
C ARG A 246 -27.83 -1.09 2.44
N ASP A 247 -29.06 -1.06 1.96
CA ASP A 247 -30.18 -1.71 2.62
C ASP A 247 -29.98 -3.24 2.55
N PHE A 248 -29.50 -3.77 1.42
CA PHE A 248 -29.05 -5.16 1.35
C PHE A 248 -27.98 -5.50 2.40
N ASN A 249 -26.93 -4.68 2.52
CA ASN A 249 -25.82 -4.97 3.42
C ASN A 249 -26.15 -4.79 4.91
N LEU A 250 -27.11 -3.92 5.24
CA LEU A 250 -27.53 -3.65 6.62
C LEU A 250 -28.68 -4.54 7.09
N THR A 251 -29.73 -4.68 6.28
CA THR A 251 -31.00 -5.35 6.67
C THR A 251 -31.32 -6.58 5.82
N LYS A 252 -30.67 -6.74 4.65
CA LYS A 252 -30.99 -7.75 3.61
C LYS A 252 -32.35 -7.53 2.92
N GLU A 253 -33.09 -6.50 3.33
CA GLU A 253 -34.38 -6.12 2.74
C GLU A 253 -34.15 -5.04 1.68
N THR A 254 -34.44 -5.35 0.42
CA THR A 254 -34.13 -4.45 -0.70
C THR A 254 -35.36 -4.01 -1.49
N GLY A 255 -36.49 -4.71 -1.37
CA GLY A 255 -37.71 -4.37 -2.09
C GLY A 255 -37.64 -4.50 -3.62
N ILE A 256 -36.60 -5.14 -4.17
CA ILE A 256 -36.48 -5.33 -5.63
C ILE A 256 -37.50 -6.36 -6.15
N GLY A 257 -37.91 -6.19 -7.39
CA GLY A 257 -38.79 -7.12 -8.10
C GLY A 257 -38.04 -8.25 -8.82
N LYS A 258 -38.76 -8.91 -9.73
CA LYS A 258 -38.27 -10.07 -10.48
C LYS A 258 -37.52 -9.70 -11.75
N LYS A 259 -37.70 -8.50 -12.29
CA LYS A 259 -37.03 -8.03 -13.51
C LYS A 259 -36.34 -6.70 -13.23
N VAL A 260 -35.03 -6.76 -13.05
CA VAL A 260 -34.21 -5.63 -12.59
C VAL A 260 -33.34 -5.12 -13.74
N ILE A 261 -33.45 -3.83 -14.05
CA ILE A 261 -32.51 -3.13 -14.94
C ILE A 261 -31.60 -2.24 -14.11
N ILE A 262 -30.29 -2.43 -14.25
CA ILE A 262 -29.26 -1.56 -13.71
C ILE A 262 -28.75 -0.67 -14.85
N VAL A 263 -28.80 0.64 -14.67
CA VAL A 263 -28.30 1.59 -15.68
C VAL A 263 -26.93 2.10 -15.26
N GLY A 264 -25.87 1.70 -15.96
CA GLY A 264 -24.50 2.07 -15.61
C GLY A 264 -23.47 1.02 -15.99
N GLY A 265 -22.19 1.31 -15.75
CA GLY A 265 -21.12 0.37 -16.08
C GLY A 265 -19.92 0.40 -15.13
N GLY A 266 -20.05 1.04 -13.96
CA GLY A 266 -19.01 1.01 -12.92
C GLY A 266 -19.13 -0.23 -12.03
N ASN A 267 -18.16 -0.40 -11.12
CA ASN A 267 -18.17 -1.51 -10.15
C ASN A 267 -19.46 -1.56 -9.31
N ALA A 268 -20.05 -0.41 -8.96
CA ALA A 268 -21.34 -0.37 -8.26
C ALA A 268 -22.49 -0.96 -9.08
N ALA A 269 -22.48 -0.80 -10.42
CA ALA A 269 -23.46 -1.42 -11.30
C ALA A 269 -23.29 -2.95 -11.34
N ILE A 270 -22.05 -3.43 -11.43
CA ILE A 270 -21.74 -4.87 -11.40
C ILE A 270 -22.12 -5.48 -10.05
N ASP A 271 -21.76 -4.84 -8.94
CA ASP A 271 -22.11 -5.30 -7.59
C ASP A 271 -23.62 -5.33 -7.39
N SER A 272 -24.35 -4.32 -7.92
CA SER A 272 -25.81 -4.30 -7.86
C SER A 272 -26.42 -5.45 -8.68
N ALA A 273 -25.92 -5.67 -9.89
CA ALA A 273 -26.41 -6.72 -10.77
C ALA A 273 -26.19 -8.12 -10.18
N ARG A 274 -24.97 -8.42 -9.72
CA ARG A 274 -24.62 -9.71 -9.12
C ARG A 274 -25.29 -9.94 -7.76
N THR A 275 -25.63 -8.87 -7.05
CA THR A 275 -26.47 -8.94 -5.83
C THR A 275 -27.91 -9.26 -6.18
N ALA A 276 -28.52 -8.53 -7.12
CA ALA A 276 -29.89 -8.79 -7.58
C ALA A 276 -30.05 -10.21 -8.15
N LEU A 277 -29.04 -10.70 -8.87
CA LEU A 277 -29.03 -12.06 -9.40
C LEU A 277 -29.08 -13.12 -8.30
N ARG A 278 -28.30 -12.94 -7.22
CA ARG A 278 -28.33 -13.80 -6.02
C ARG A 278 -29.65 -13.70 -5.24
N LEU A 279 -30.39 -12.60 -5.41
CA LEU A 279 -31.76 -12.43 -4.92
C LEU A 279 -32.82 -13.04 -5.86
N GLN A 280 -32.40 -13.80 -6.88
CA GLN A 280 -33.25 -14.53 -7.82
C GLN A 280 -34.10 -13.62 -8.73
N SER A 281 -33.54 -12.47 -9.12
CA SER A 281 -34.10 -11.62 -10.18
C SER A 281 -33.50 -11.98 -11.55
N ASP A 282 -34.26 -11.72 -12.61
CA ASP A 282 -33.75 -11.58 -13.98
C ASP A 282 -33.10 -10.20 -14.11
N VAL A 283 -31.82 -10.17 -14.50
CA VAL A 283 -30.97 -8.99 -14.35
C VAL A 283 -30.40 -8.54 -15.68
N HIS A 284 -30.65 -7.28 -16.00
CA HIS A 284 -30.09 -6.60 -17.16
C HIS A 284 -29.23 -5.43 -16.72
N ILE A 285 -28.09 -5.24 -17.39
CA ILE A 285 -27.31 -4.00 -17.32
C ILE A 285 -27.52 -3.24 -18.63
N VAL A 286 -27.86 -1.95 -18.56
CA VAL A 286 -27.91 -1.05 -19.70
C VAL A 286 -26.69 -0.12 -19.65
N TYR A 287 -25.80 -0.26 -20.63
CA TYR A 287 -24.58 0.55 -20.71
C TYR A 287 -24.45 1.26 -22.05
N ARG A 288 -24.33 2.59 -21.99
CA ARG A 288 -24.34 3.47 -23.17
C ARG A 288 -23.13 3.34 -24.10
N ARG A 289 -22.02 2.73 -23.65
CA ARG A 289 -20.80 2.56 -24.46
C ARG A 289 -20.51 1.08 -24.72
N SER A 290 -19.41 0.78 -25.41
CA SER A 290 -18.99 -0.61 -25.59
C SER A 290 -18.30 -1.15 -24.34
N ARG A 291 -18.05 -2.45 -24.33
CA ARG A 291 -17.32 -3.14 -23.26
C ARG A 291 -15.95 -2.51 -22.98
N ALA A 292 -15.23 -2.09 -24.02
CA ALA A 292 -13.90 -1.49 -23.90
C ALA A 292 -13.88 -0.15 -23.12
N GLU A 293 -15.00 0.59 -23.10
CA GLU A 293 -15.11 1.83 -22.33
C GLU A 293 -15.78 1.63 -20.96
N MET A 294 -16.13 0.40 -20.58
CA MET A 294 -16.79 0.10 -19.30
C MET A 294 -15.80 0.30 -18.14
N PRO A 295 -16.11 1.15 -17.14
CA PRO A 295 -15.16 1.48 -16.08
C PRO A 295 -15.06 0.43 -14.96
N ALA A 296 -15.94 -0.57 -14.93
CA ALA A 296 -15.79 -1.69 -14.01
C ALA A 296 -14.54 -2.51 -14.32
N ASN A 297 -14.04 -3.24 -13.33
CA ASN A 297 -12.90 -4.12 -13.55
C ASN A 297 -13.28 -5.21 -14.54
N GLU A 298 -12.40 -5.46 -15.51
CA GLU A 298 -12.60 -6.43 -16.59
C GLU A 298 -13.05 -7.81 -16.09
N TRP A 299 -12.34 -8.35 -15.08
CA TRP A 299 -12.69 -9.64 -14.49
C TRP A 299 -14.04 -9.62 -13.77
N GLU A 300 -14.48 -8.50 -13.23
CA GLU A 300 -15.82 -8.41 -12.60
C GLU A 300 -16.93 -8.38 -13.66
N ILE A 301 -16.67 -7.79 -14.83
CA ILE A 301 -17.59 -7.82 -15.98
C ILE A 301 -17.73 -9.26 -16.47
N GLU A 302 -16.61 -9.96 -16.69
CA GLU A 302 -16.60 -11.36 -17.13
C GLU A 302 -17.35 -12.25 -16.13
N GLU A 303 -17.11 -12.09 -14.83
CA GLU A 303 -17.80 -12.88 -13.81
C GLU A 303 -19.29 -12.56 -13.72
N ALA A 304 -19.72 -11.32 -13.98
CA ALA A 304 -21.13 -10.99 -14.06
C ALA A 304 -21.82 -11.68 -15.25
N GLU A 305 -21.20 -11.64 -16.44
CA GLU A 305 -21.72 -12.31 -17.64
C GLU A 305 -21.76 -13.84 -17.44
N ARG A 306 -20.72 -14.43 -16.85
CA ARG A 306 -20.66 -15.87 -16.54
C ARG A 306 -21.74 -16.31 -15.56
N GLU A 307 -22.06 -15.48 -14.57
CA GLU A 307 -23.14 -15.75 -13.62
C GLU A 307 -24.54 -15.61 -14.25
N GLY A 308 -24.66 -14.98 -15.42
CA GLY A 308 -25.90 -14.86 -16.19
C GLY A 308 -26.51 -13.46 -16.21
N VAL A 309 -25.73 -12.41 -15.88
CA VAL A 309 -26.17 -11.01 -16.05
C VAL A 309 -26.20 -10.66 -17.54
N ASN A 310 -27.34 -10.15 -18.02
CA ASN A 310 -27.51 -9.75 -19.40
C ASN A 310 -27.03 -8.30 -19.62
N ILE A 311 -25.85 -8.10 -20.23
CA ILE A 311 -25.30 -6.76 -20.45
C ILE A 311 -25.64 -6.24 -21.86
N HIS A 312 -26.40 -5.15 -21.92
CA HIS A 312 -26.76 -4.43 -23.14
C HIS A 312 -25.77 -3.29 -23.39
N TYR A 313 -24.74 -3.58 -24.18
CA TYR A 313 -23.76 -2.58 -24.63
C TYR A 313 -24.32 -1.65 -25.68
N LEU A 314 -23.78 -0.42 -25.72
CA LEU A 314 -24.20 0.63 -26.65
C LEU A 314 -25.69 0.97 -26.53
N VAL A 315 -26.26 0.90 -25.32
CA VAL A 315 -27.68 1.20 -25.09
C VAL A 315 -27.83 2.33 -24.07
N SER A 316 -28.61 3.35 -24.42
CA SER A 316 -28.94 4.47 -23.53
C SER A 316 -30.41 4.40 -23.12
N PRO A 317 -30.77 4.71 -21.87
CA PRO A 317 -32.16 4.88 -21.48
C PRO A 317 -32.75 6.13 -22.14
N LEU A 318 -34.02 6.07 -22.57
CA LEU A 318 -34.77 7.20 -23.12
C LEU A 318 -35.88 7.69 -22.20
N LYS A 319 -36.71 6.78 -21.69
CA LYS A 319 -37.78 7.07 -20.74
C LYS A 319 -38.17 5.83 -19.96
N ILE A 320 -38.73 6.05 -18.78
CA ILE A 320 -39.31 5.01 -17.95
C ILE A 320 -40.78 4.87 -18.31
N VAL A 321 -41.22 3.63 -18.49
CA VAL A 321 -42.59 3.29 -18.84
C VAL A 321 -43.22 2.61 -17.64
N GLY A 322 -44.45 2.99 -17.33
CA GLY A 322 -45.19 2.42 -16.22
C GLY A 322 -46.69 2.39 -16.44
N GLU A 323 -47.35 1.55 -15.67
CA GLU A 323 -48.80 1.40 -15.62
C GLU A 323 -49.27 1.46 -14.17
N ARG A 324 -50.41 2.12 -13.92
CA ARG A 324 -51.00 2.26 -12.57
C ARG A 324 -49.98 2.79 -11.52
N GLY A 325 -49.13 3.72 -11.94
CA GLY A 325 -48.13 4.35 -11.07
C GLY A 325 -46.89 3.51 -10.77
N LYS A 326 -46.70 2.36 -11.43
CA LYS A 326 -45.54 1.47 -11.22
C LYS A 326 -44.77 1.24 -12.52
N VAL A 327 -43.45 1.09 -12.39
CA VAL A 327 -42.56 0.75 -13.51
C VAL A 327 -42.96 -0.60 -14.10
N THR A 328 -43.03 -0.66 -15.43
CA THR A 328 -43.25 -1.90 -16.20
C THR A 328 -42.16 -2.13 -17.23
N ALA A 329 -41.45 -1.07 -17.66
CA ALA A 329 -40.33 -1.19 -18.59
C ALA A 329 -39.43 0.05 -18.63
N LEU A 330 -38.28 -0.10 -19.31
CA LEU A 330 -37.39 0.99 -19.71
C LEU A 330 -37.32 1.05 -21.23
N GLU A 331 -37.74 2.15 -21.83
CA GLU A 331 -37.50 2.41 -23.25
C GLU A 331 -36.07 2.89 -23.44
N CYS A 332 -35.38 2.29 -24.42
CA CYS A 332 -33.98 2.45 -24.67
C CYS A 332 -33.72 2.74 -26.15
N ILE A 333 -32.53 3.25 -26.46
CA ILE A 333 -32.05 3.49 -27.83
C ILE A 333 -30.64 2.92 -28.01
N LYS A 334 -30.36 2.39 -29.20
CA LYS A 334 -29.00 1.95 -29.54
C LYS A 334 -28.12 3.15 -29.87
N ASN A 335 -26.83 2.99 -29.58
CA ASN A 335 -25.81 3.99 -29.83
C ASN A 335 -24.76 3.45 -30.79
N ARG A 336 -24.11 4.35 -31.51
CA ARG A 336 -22.78 4.16 -32.10
C ARG A 336 -21.76 4.95 -31.31
N LEU A 337 -20.48 4.57 -31.40
CA LEU A 337 -19.41 5.32 -30.75
C LEU A 337 -18.96 6.51 -31.60
N GLY A 338 -19.11 7.71 -31.07
CA GLY A 338 -18.53 8.94 -31.58
C GLY A 338 -17.06 9.12 -31.15
N PRO A 339 -16.53 10.34 -31.28
CA PRO A 339 -15.17 10.68 -30.83
C PRO A 339 -15.05 10.62 -29.28
N PRO A 340 -13.83 10.45 -28.75
CA PRO A 340 -13.54 10.56 -27.32
C PRO A 340 -14.05 11.86 -26.67
N ASP A 341 -14.52 11.76 -25.43
CA ASP A 341 -14.78 12.87 -24.52
C ASP A 341 -13.50 13.31 -23.77
N ALA A 342 -13.61 14.31 -22.89
CA ALA A 342 -12.47 14.81 -22.12
C ALA A 342 -11.85 13.77 -21.17
N SER A 343 -12.55 12.69 -20.86
CA SER A 343 -12.01 11.55 -20.10
C SER A 343 -11.31 10.51 -20.99
N GLY A 344 -11.20 10.76 -22.29
CA GLY A 344 -10.65 9.83 -23.27
C GLY A 344 -11.63 8.73 -23.74
N ARG A 345 -12.83 8.66 -23.14
CA ARG A 345 -13.83 7.63 -23.49
C ARG A 345 -14.69 8.07 -24.66
N ARG A 346 -14.95 7.18 -25.60
CA ARG A 346 -15.81 7.48 -26.77
C ARG A 346 -17.22 7.88 -26.35
N ARG A 347 -17.75 8.93 -26.98
CA ARG A 347 -19.11 9.43 -26.71
C ARG A 347 -20.15 8.51 -27.33
N PRO A 348 -21.23 8.15 -26.60
CA PRO A 348 -22.36 7.49 -27.22
C PRO A 348 -23.11 8.48 -28.12
N VAL A 349 -23.44 8.06 -29.33
CA VAL A 349 -24.28 8.82 -30.27
C VAL A 349 -25.51 7.98 -30.59
N PRO A 350 -26.73 8.45 -30.26
CA PRO A 350 -27.95 7.70 -30.54
C PRO A 350 -28.13 7.38 -32.03
N ILE A 351 -28.72 6.22 -32.32
CA ILE A 351 -29.13 5.80 -33.66
C ILE A 351 -30.65 5.95 -33.72
N GLU A 352 -31.13 6.98 -34.41
CA GLU A 352 -32.57 7.23 -34.58
C GLU A 352 -33.27 6.02 -35.23
N GLY A 353 -34.49 5.70 -34.76
CA GLY A 353 -35.27 4.56 -35.26
C GLY A 353 -34.82 3.20 -34.70
N SER A 354 -33.91 3.19 -33.72
CA SER A 354 -33.43 1.97 -33.05
C SER A 354 -34.02 1.78 -31.65
N GLU A 355 -35.08 2.50 -31.33
CA GLU A 355 -35.75 2.47 -30.03
C GLU A 355 -36.38 1.10 -29.76
N PHE A 356 -36.28 0.63 -28.53
CA PHE A 356 -36.83 -0.64 -28.09
C PHE A 356 -37.11 -0.62 -26.59
N VAL A 357 -37.87 -1.61 -26.10
CA VAL A 357 -38.33 -1.67 -24.71
C VAL A 357 -37.73 -2.90 -24.03
N ILE A 358 -37.24 -2.72 -22.80
CA ILE A 358 -36.81 -3.82 -21.92
C ILE A 358 -37.76 -3.84 -20.73
N GLU A 359 -38.46 -4.96 -20.53
CA GLU A 359 -39.40 -5.12 -19.41
C GLU A 359 -38.67 -5.14 -18.06
N ALA A 360 -39.20 -4.42 -17.09
CA ALA A 360 -38.64 -4.35 -15.75
C ALA A 360 -39.70 -3.94 -14.73
N ASP A 361 -39.60 -4.45 -13.52
CA ASP A 361 -40.36 -3.97 -12.36
C ASP A 361 -39.47 -3.16 -11.40
N THR A 362 -38.15 -3.18 -11.59
CA THR A 362 -37.20 -2.37 -10.83
C THR A 362 -36.13 -1.77 -11.74
N ILE A 363 -35.86 -0.46 -11.59
CA ILE A 363 -34.79 0.25 -12.28
C ILE A 363 -33.83 0.84 -11.25
N ILE A 364 -32.54 0.54 -11.40
CA ILE A 364 -31.48 0.98 -10.49
C ILE A 364 -30.46 1.84 -11.25
N PRO A 365 -30.54 3.18 -11.15
CA PRO A 365 -29.51 4.07 -11.69
C PRO A 365 -28.18 3.91 -10.93
N ALA A 366 -27.12 3.60 -11.66
CA ALA A 366 -25.74 3.46 -11.18
C ALA A 366 -24.78 4.32 -12.03
N ILE A 367 -25.18 5.58 -12.25
CA ILE A 367 -24.54 6.53 -13.18
C ILE A 367 -23.67 7.60 -12.50
N SER A 368 -23.00 7.22 -11.40
CA SER A 368 -22.25 8.08 -10.47
C SER A 368 -23.08 8.61 -9.29
N GLN A 369 -22.42 9.31 -8.40
CA GLN A 369 -22.88 9.67 -7.06
C GLN A 369 -22.11 10.91 -6.57
N ARG A 370 -22.69 11.61 -5.59
CA ARG A 370 -22.18 12.86 -5.00
C ARG A 370 -22.30 12.86 -3.46
N PRO A 371 -21.60 13.76 -2.77
CA PRO A 371 -21.69 13.90 -1.31
C PRO A 371 -23.07 14.38 -0.87
N ASP A 372 -23.45 14.02 0.35
CA ASP A 372 -24.53 14.72 1.05
C ASP A 372 -23.95 15.92 1.82
N LEU A 373 -24.15 17.11 1.28
CA LEU A 373 -23.61 18.36 1.84
C LEU A 373 -24.51 18.97 2.93
N SER A 374 -25.55 18.26 3.41
CA SER A 374 -26.46 18.80 4.42
C SER A 374 -25.75 19.28 5.69
N LEU A 375 -24.63 18.64 6.07
CA LEU A 375 -23.84 18.99 7.24
C LEU A 375 -23.13 20.35 7.17
N VAL A 376 -22.96 20.88 5.95
CA VAL A 376 -22.27 22.15 5.71
C VAL A 376 -23.22 23.24 5.26
N THR A 377 -24.26 22.94 4.49
CA THR A 377 -25.23 23.95 4.03
C THR A 377 -26.04 24.56 5.17
N SER A 378 -26.10 23.88 6.32
CA SER A 378 -26.77 24.32 7.55
C SER A 378 -25.88 25.18 8.46
N ALA A 379 -24.62 25.42 8.08
CA ALA A 379 -23.61 26.01 8.95
C ALA A 379 -23.31 27.49 8.64
N ASP A 380 -23.01 28.28 9.67
CA ASP A 380 -22.41 29.60 9.51
C ASP A 380 -20.97 29.44 9.01
N HIS A 381 -20.62 30.10 7.91
CA HIS A 381 -19.31 30.00 7.23
C HIS A 381 -19.01 28.57 6.74
N VAL A 382 -19.29 28.31 5.46
CA VAL A 382 -19.26 26.97 4.88
C VAL A 382 -17.96 26.71 4.10
N PRO A 383 -17.47 25.46 4.05
CA PRO A 383 -16.41 25.09 3.13
C PRO A 383 -16.79 25.40 1.67
N ASP A 384 -15.81 25.80 0.86
CA ASP A 384 -16.02 26.00 -0.58
C ASP A 384 -16.43 24.69 -1.28
N ILE A 385 -17.42 24.77 -2.17
CA ILE A 385 -17.97 23.63 -2.91
C ILE A 385 -17.86 23.89 -4.41
N SER A 386 -17.38 22.90 -5.16
CA SER A 386 -17.25 22.97 -6.61
C SER A 386 -18.61 22.84 -7.32
N LYS A 387 -18.65 23.12 -8.63
CA LYS A 387 -19.86 22.94 -9.46
C LYS A 387 -20.36 21.49 -9.46
N ASP A 388 -19.47 20.53 -9.23
CA ASP A 388 -19.78 19.09 -9.17
C ASP A 388 -20.22 18.64 -7.76
N CYS A 389 -20.52 19.58 -6.86
CA CYS A 389 -20.89 19.33 -5.46
C CYS A 389 -19.80 18.61 -4.65
N LEU A 390 -18.52 18.86 -4.92
CA LEU A 390 -17.38 18.32 -4.18
C LEU A 390 -16.74 19.39 -3.30
N PHE A 391 -16.12 19.01 -2.19
CA PHE A 391 -15.35 19.94 -1.36
C PHE A 391 -14.13 20.46 -2.13
N VAL A 392 -13.93 21.78 -2.11
CA VAL A 392 -12.71 22.42 -2.60
C VAL A 392 -11.72 22.49 -1.43
N VAL A 393 -10.51 21.97 -1.67
CA VAL A 393 -9.43 21.91 -0.69
C VAL A 393 -8.12 22.30 -1.35
N ASN A 394 -7.13 22.65 -0.53
CA ASN A 394 -5.74 22.67 -0.97
C ASN A 394 -5.31 21.23 -1.33
N GLU A 395 -4.80 20.99 -2.53
CA GLU A 395 -4.50 19.64 -3.02
C GLU A 395 -3.36 18.95 -2.26
N ASP A 396 -2.42 19.74 -1.73
CA ASP A 396 -1.28 19.25 -0.97
C ASP A 396 -1.69 18.90 0.47
N THR A 397 -2.46 19.78 1.11
CA THR A 397 -2.77 19.68 2.55
C THR A 397 -4.15 19.11 2.86
N LEU A 398 -5.08 19.09 1.90
CA LEU A 398 -6.50 18.77 2.11
C LEU A 398 -7.25 19.75 3.03
N GLU A 399 -6.65 20.88 3.39
CA GLU A 399 -7.32 21.93 4.17
C GLU A 399 -8.36 22.64 3.31
N THR A 400 -9.55 22.91 3.87
CA THR A 400 -10.57 23.73 3.21
C THR A 400 -10.19 25.22 3.31
N ASN A 401 -11.06 26.11 2.80
CA ASN A 401 -10.96 27.55 3.05
C ASN A 401 -11.13 27.93 4.55
N ILE A 402 -11.51 27.00 5.43
CA ILE A 402 -11.71 27.24 6.86
C ILE A 402 -10.55 26.60 7.65
N PRO A 403 -9.71 27.40 8.33
CA PRO A 403 -8.56 26.89 9.07
C PRO A 403 -8.92 25.81 10.10
N GLY A 404 -8.18 24.70 10.07
CA GLY A 404 -8.38 23.56 10.96
C GLY A 404 -9.51 22.60 10.54
N ILE A 405 -10.11 22.81 9.37
CA ILE A 405 -11.07 21.90 8.75
C ILE A 405 -10.44 21.32 7.49
N PHE A 406 -10.46 20.00 7.41
CA PHE A 406 -9.91 19.23 6.31
C PHE A 406 -11.02 18.39 5.70
N ALA A 407 -10.94 18.10 4.40
CA ALA A 407 -11.85 17.17 3.73
C ALA A 407 -11.07 16.21 2.83
N GLY A 408 -11.49 14.96 2.70
CA GLY A 408 -10.73 13.98 1.92
C GLY A 408 -11.46 12.69 1.61
N GLY A 409 -10.91 11.94 0.66
CA GLY A 409 -11.57 10.80 0.04
C GLY A 409 -12.62 11.24 -0.99
N ASP A 410 -13.61 10.39 -1.24
CA ASP A 410 -14.54 10.57 -2.35
C ASP A 410 -15.34 11.88 -2.32
N CYS A 411 -15.49 12.52 -1.17
CA CYS A 411 -16.18 13.82 -1.07
C CYS A 411 -15.38 15.00 -1.63
N VAL A 412 -14.11 14.79 -1.95
CA VAL A 412 -13.23 15.76 -2.64
C VAL A 412 -12.99 15.33 -4.08
N THR A 413 -12.69 14.05 -4.31
CA THR A 413 -12.25 13.55 -5.62
C THR A 413 -13.38 13.05 -6.52
N GLY A 414 -14.60 12.95 -5.98
CA GLY A 414 -15.63 12.07 -6.51
C GLY A 414 -15.30 10.59 -6.23
N PRO A 415 -16.18 9.66 -6.65
CA PRO A 415 -16.02 8.23 -6.41
C PRO A 415 -14.71 7.70 -7.00
N ARG A 416 -13.87 7.12 -6.14
CA ARG A 416 -12.54 6.62 -6.49
C ARG A 416 -12.33 5.23 -5.88
N THR A 417 -11.09 4.77 -5.83
CA THR A 417 -10.77 3.45 -5.29
C THR A 417 -10.53 3.50 -3.78
N VAL A 418 -10.72 2.36 -3.10
CA VAL A 418 -10.44 2.23 -1.65
C VAL A 418 -9.00 2.63 -1.31
N ILE A 419 -8.03 2.32 -2.18
CA ILE A 419 -6.61 2.61 -1.93
C ILE A 419 -6.30 4.12 -2.04
N GLU A 420 -6.97 4.85 -2.93
CA GLU A 420 -6.87 6.32 -3.00
C GLU A 420 -7.52 6.98 -1.77
N ALA A 421 -8.63 6.44 -1.26
CA ALA A 421 -9.24 6.94 -0.02
C ALA A 421 -8.31 6.73 1.19
N ILE A 422 -7.58 5.60 1.25
CA ILE A 422 -6.54 5.38 2.27
C ILE A 422 -5.42 6.43 2.12
N ALA A 423 -4.95 6.69 0.91
CA ALA A 423 -3.94 7.73 0.65
C ALA A 423 -4.38 9.11 1.14
N ALA A 424 -5.63 9.49 0.87
CA ALA A 424 -6.21 10.73 1.38
C ALA A 424 -6.26 10.78 2.92
N GLY A 425 -6.55 9.65 3.57
CA GLY A 425 -6.52 9.55 5.03
C GLY A 425 -5.12 9.75 5.64
N HIS A 426 -4.07 9.17 5.02
CA HIS A 426 -2.68 9.41 5.45
C HIS A 426 -2.29 10.88 5.28
N LYS A 427 -2.61 11.46 4.12
CA LYS A 427 -2.35 12.89 3.85
C LYS A 427 -3.07 13.77 4.87
N ALA A 428 -4.36 13.53 5.13
CA ALA A 428 -5.12 14.28 6.11
C ALA A 428 -4.53 14.20 7.52
N ALA A 429 -4.11 13.01 7.97
CA ALA A 429 -3.45 12.84 9.27
C ALA A 429 -2.16 13.65 9.39
N GLN A 430 -1.35 13.71 8.33
CA GLN A 430 -0.14 14.53 8.29
C GLN A 430 -0.46 16.03 8.35
N SER A 431 -1.42 16.49 7.56
CA SER A 431 -1.81 17.90 7.53
C SER A 431 -2.43 18.38 8.82
N ILE A 432 -3.32 17.59 9.42
CA ILE A 432 -3.94 17.87 10.71
C ILE A 432 -2.87 17.98 11.80
N GLU A 433 -1.91 17.06 11.84
CA GLU A 433 -0.81 17.14 12.80
C GLU A 433 0.03 18.40 12.60
N GLY A 434 0.38 18.74 11.36
CA GLY A 434 1.11 19.97 11.03
C GLY A 434 0.38 21.23 11.50
N TYR A 435 -0.91 21.35 11.14
CA TYR A 435 -1.79 22.43 11.59
C TYR A 435 -1.80 22.53 13.12
N LEU A 436 -2.00 21.41 13.82
CA LEU A 436 -2.04 21.37 15.27
C LEU A 436 -0.68 21.69 15.93
N ARG A 437 0.43 21.64 15.20
CA ARG A 437 1.77 22.04 15.67
C ARG A 437 2.14 23.48 15.32
N GLY A 438 1.26 24.23 14.66
CA GLY A 438 1.49 25.64 14.31
C GLY A 438 2.06 25.86 12.90
N GLY A 439 1.98 24.86 12.01
CA GLY A 439 2.34 25.01 10.60
C GLY A 439 2.30 23.68 9.85
N ILE A 440 1.66 23.66 8.68
CA ILE A 440 1.60 22.46 7.83
C ILE A 440 2.93 22.32 7.07
N LYS A 441 3.85 21.54 7.65
CA LYS A 441 5.02 21.04 6.92
C LYS A 441 4.71 19.62 6.45
N LEU A 442 4.30 19.49 5.20
CA LEU A 442 4.23 18.17 4.58
C LEU A 442 5.64 17.63 4.49
N LYS A 443 5.83 16.34 4.80
CA LYS A 443 7.07 15.68 4.35
C LYS A 443 7.04 15.76 2.83
N ASP A 444 8.21 15.98 2.22
CA ASP A 444 8.36 15.96 0.76
C ASP A 444 8.13 14.52 0.27
N THR A 445 6.86 14.10 0.24
CA THR A 445 6.40 12.84 -0.32
C THR A 445 6.12 13.08 -1.79
N LYS A 446 7.13 13.52 -2.54
CA LYS A 446 7.13 13.20 -3.96
C LYS A 446 7.02 11.68 -4.03
N LEU A 447 5.93 11.18 -4.63
CA LEU A 447 5.83 9.80 -5.05
C LEU A 447 7.16 9.44 -5.69
N SER A 448 7.72 8.31 -5.27
CA SER A 448 9.03 7.90 -5.75
C SER A 448 9.07 8.01 -7.28
N GLU A 449 9.95 8.86 -7.82
CA GLU A 449 9.97 9.13 -9.25
C GLU A 449 10.33 7.85 -10.01
N LYS A 450 9.59 7.56 -11.09
CA LYS A 450 9.90 6.45 -12.00
C LYS A 450 11.16 6.84 -12.76
N ILE A 451 12.30 6.34 -12.32
CA ILE A 451 13.53 6.47 -13.09
C ILE A 451 13.55 5.33 -14.10
N GLU A 452 13.50 5.66 -15.39
CA GLU A 452 13.68 4.69 -16.47
C GLU A 452 15.12 4.18 -16.46
N PHE A 453 15.30 2.86 -16.38
CA PHE A 453 16.60 2.22 -16.48
C PHE A 453 16.54 1.08 -17.49
N GLU A 454 17.57 0.99 -18.33
CA GLU A 454 17.83 -0.18 -19.16
C GLU A 454 18.44 -1.27 -18.27
N VAL A 455 17.58 -2.07 -17.61
CA VAL A 455 18.05 -3.21 -16.83
C VAL A 455 18.24 -4.39 -17.79
N VAL A 456 19.49 -4.81 -18.00
CA VAL A 456 19.79 -6.09 -18.66
C VAL A 456 19.28 -7.20 -17.74
N MET A 457 18.03 -7.59 -17.97
CA MET A 457 17.39 -8.68 -17.24
C MET A 457 18.17 -9.97 -17.53
N ARG A 458 18.70 -10.61 -16.48
CA ARG A 458 19.23 -11.98 -16.60
C ARG A 458 18.13 -12.86 -17.18
N PRO A 459 18.44 -13.86 -18.01
CA PRO A 459 17.46 -14.81 -18.54
C PRO A 459 16.65 -15.37 -17.37
N THR A 460 15.39 -14.95 -17.27
CA THR A 460 14.48 -15.37 -16.21
C THR A 460 13.50 -16.33 -16.84
N GLU A 461 13.38 -17.52 -16.26
CA GLU A 461 12.46 -18.53 -16.73
C GLU A 461 11.01 -18.04 -16.66
N LYS A 462 10.25 -18.26 -17.74
CA LYS A 462 8.82 -17.99 -17.76
C LYS A 462 8.11 -18.92 -16.79
N LYS A 463 7.25 -18.37 -15.95
CA LYS A 463 6.44 -19.13 -14.98
C LYS A 463 5.02 -18.60 -15.01
N GLU A 464 4.06 -19.52 -15.03
CA GLU A 464 2.64 -19.18 -14.96
C GLU A 464 2.30 -18.44 -13.67
N ARG A 465 1.40 -17.46 -13.76
CA ARG A 465 0.88 -16.75 -12.60
C ARG A 465 -0.08 -17.65 -11.85
N ALA A 466 0.01 -17.62 -10.52
CA ALA A 466 -0.97 -18.28 -9.67
C ALA A 466 -2.38 -17.69 -9.89
N PHE A 467 -3.33 -18.55 -10.23
CA PHE A 467 -4.74 -18.20 -10.31
C PHE A 467 -5.39 -18.26 -8.93
N MET A 468 -6.23 -17.27 -8.61
CA MET A 468 -7.02 -17.29 -7.39
C MET A 468 -8.04 -18.43 -7.47
N PRO A 469 -8.02 -19.40 -6.54
CA PRO A 469 -9.05 -20.42 -6.50
C PRO A 469 -10.40 -19.78 -6.19
N GLU A 470 -11.45 -20.23 -6.87
CA GLU A 470 -12.80 -19.70 -6.74
C GLU A 470 -13.82 -20.81 -6.55
N VAL A 471 -14.94 -20.46 -5.92
CA VAL A 471 -16.13 -21.31 -5.85
C VAL A 471 -16.59 -21.64 -7.29
N PRO A 472 -16.92 -22.90 -7.62
CA PRO A 472 -17.45 -23.26 -8.93
C PRO A 472 -18.72 -22.48 -9.28
N LEU A 473 -18.87 -22.08 -10.54
CA LEU A 473 -19.97 -21.21 -11.00
C LEU A 473 -21.36 -21.70 -10.57
N HIS A 474 -21.62 -23.01 -10.69
CA HIS A 474 -22.90 -23.62 -10.36
C HIS A 474 -23.25 -23.59 -8.86
N GLU A 475 -22.28 -23.30 -7.98
CA GLU A 475 -22.45 -23.15 -6.54
C GLU A 475 -22.62 -21.69 -6.10
N ARG A 476 -22.41 -20.71 -6.99
CA ARG A 476 -22.46 -19.26 -6.69
C ARG A 476 -23.87 -18.71 -6.57
N LYS A 477 -24.72 -19.38 -5.79
CA LYS A 477 -26.13 -19.04 -5.59
C LYS A 477 -26.39 -18.19 -4.34
N ASP A 478 -25.36 -18.00 -3.53
CA ASP A 478 -25.44 -17.31 -2.24
C ASP A 478 -24.34 -16.24 -2.12
N PHE A 479 -24.23 -15.67 -0.92
CA PHE A 479 -23.32 -14.56 -0.61
C PHE A 479 -22.02 -15.01 0.05
N ARG A 480 -21.68 -16.30 0.02
CA ARG A 480 -20.35 -16.76 0.45
C ARG A 480 -19.27 -16.14 -0.42
N GLU A 481 -18.10 -15.92 0.17
CA GLU A 481 -16.96 -15.35 -0.53
C GLU A 481 -16.61 -16.22 -1.75
N VAL A 482 -16.59 -15.62 -2.95
CA VAL A 482 -16.36 -16.35 -4.20
C VAL A 482 -14.91 -16.78 -4.35
N THR A 483 -13.98 -15.90 -3.95
CA THR A 483 -12.55 -16.16 -4.02
C THR A 483 -12.08 -16.82 -2.72
N LEU A 484 -11.32 -17.91 -2.82
CA LEU A 484 -11.02 -18.81 -1.68
C LEU A 484 -9.68 -18.52 -0.99
N GLY A 485 -8.85 -17.69 -1.60
CA GLY A 485 -7.50 -17.37 -1.11
C GLY A 485 -6.44 -18.39 -1.55
N PHE A 486 -5.18 -17.98 -1.47
CA PHE A 486 -4.05 -18.87 -1.76
C PHE A 486 -3.76 -19.82 -0.60
N THR A 487 -3.23 -21.00 -0.94
CA THR A 487 -2.51 -21.84 0.02
C THR A 487 -1.14 -21.23 0.31
N GLU A 488 -0.49 -21.69 1.39
CA GLU A 488 0.88 -21.28 1.70
C GLU A 488 1.86 -21.60 0.57
N GLU A 489 1.78 -22.82 0.02
CA GLU A 489 2.60 -23.25 -1.11
C GLU A 489 2.39 -22.36 -2.34
N THR A 490 1.13 -22.09 -2.71
CA THR A 490 0.81 -21.21 -3.84
C THR A 490 1.36 -19.81 -3.62
N ALA A 491 1.20 -19.24 -2.42
CA ALA A 491 1.68 -17.90 -2.10
C ALA A 491 3.21 -17.82 -2.14
N LEU A 492 3.91 -18.82 -1.60
CA LEU A 492 5.37 -18.93 -1.66
C LEU A 492 5.85 -19.00 -3.12
N ASN A 493 5.31 -19.92 -3.90
CA ASN A 493 5.69 -20.09 -5.31
C ASN A 493 5.43 -18.84 -6.14
N GLU A 494 4.28 -18.19 -5.95
CA GLU A 494 3.94 -16.95 -6.65
C GLU A 494 4.89 -15.81 -6.24
N SER A 495 5.27 -15.70 -4.96
CA SER A 495 6.21 -14.67 -4.51
C SER A 495 7.64 -14.85 -5.04
N LEU A 496 8.05 -16.10 -5.27
CA LEU A 496 9.34 -16.44 -5.87
C LEU A 496 9.42 -16.04 -7.35
N ARG A 497 8.29 -15.68 -7.97
CA ARG A 497 8.27 -15.05 -9.31
C ARG A 497 8.70 -13.58 -9.25
N CYS A 498 8.83 -12.94 -8.09
CA CYS A 498 9.24 -11.54 -8.02
C CYS A 498 10.63 -11.34 -8.63
N LEU A 499 10.72 -10.47 -9.64
CA LEU A 499 11.99 -10.08 -10.27
C LEU A 499 12.90 -9.28 -9.33
N ARG A 500 12.35 -8.78 -8.21
CA ARG A 500 13.02 -7.88 -7.28
C ARG A 500 13.60 -6.66 -8.00
N CYS A 501 12.86 -6.14 -9.00
CA CYS A 501 13.24 -4.96 -9.78
C CYS A 501 13.52 -3.72 -8.89
N GLY A 502 14.35 -2.80 -9.38
CA GLY A 502 14.96 -1.73 -8.58
C GLY A 502 16.16 -2.20 -7.73
N PHE A 503 16.95 -1.27 -7.22
CA PHE A 503 18.23 -1.59 -6.56
C PHE A 503 18.08 -2.16 -5.15
N CYS A 504 17.19 -1.56 -4.34
CA CYS A 504 16.94 -1.95 -2.96
C CYS A 504 15.53 -2.53 -2.79
N ALA A 505 15.35 -3.47 -1.86
CA ALA A 505 14.05 -4.01 -1.49
C ALA A 505 13.37 -3.24 -0.37
N GLU A 506 14.06 -2.27 0.26
CA GLU A 506 13.66 -1.53 1.47
C GLU A 506 13.12 -2.38 2.64
N CYS A 507 13.26 -3.71 2.54
CA CYS A 507 12.89 -4.72 3.52
C CYS A 507 13.58 -4.56 4.87
N SER A 508 14.57 -3.67 4.96
CA SER A 508 15.35 -3.38 6.16
C SER A 508 16.20 -4.57 6.65
N GLU A 509 16.08 -5.74 6.03
CA GLU A 509 16.88 -6.95 6.33
C GLU A 509 18.34 -6.84 5.89
N CYS A 510 18.65 -5.93 4.95
CA CYS A 510 20.02 -5.69 4.46
C CYS A 510 20.75 -4.56 5.19
N ILE A 511 20.05 -3.75 5.99
CA ILE A 511 20.65 -2.73 6.88
C ILE A 511 21.73 -3.36 7.79
N PRO A 512 21.51 -4.58 8.33
CA PRO A 512 22.54 -5.29 9.08
C PRO A 512 23.74 -5.80 8.24
N GLY A 513 23.65 -5.96 6.91
CA GLY A 513 24.57 -6.85 6.15
C GLY A 513 24.97 -6.51 4.71
N CYS A 514 24.60 -5.36 4.12
CA CYS A 514 25.09 -4.95 2.79
C CYS A 514 26.65 -4.88 2.71
N GLY A 515 27.28 -4.62 1.57
CA GLY A 515 28.75 -4.68 1.40
C GLY A 515 29.28 -3.65 0.40
N LYS A 516 29.90 -2.61 0.94
CA LYS A 516 30.87 -1.64 0.37
C LYS A 516 31.64 -1.21 1.61
N ARG A 517 32.99 -1.20 1.54
CA ARG A 517 33.89 -1.25 2.72
C ARG A 517 33.25 -0.54 3.90
N LEU A 518 32.95 -1.30 4.94
CA LEU A 518 32.40 -0.71 6.14
C LEU A 518 33.47 0.23 6.69
N THR A 519 33.09 1.48 6.88
CA THR A 519 33.91 2.47 7.53
C THR A 519 33.17 2.94 8.76
N ALA A 520 33.91 3.09 9.86
CA ALA A 520 33.40 3.72 11.06
C ALA A 520 33.57 5.22 10.92
N LEU A 521 32.46 5.96 10.97
CA LEU A 521 32.49 7.40 11.06
C LEU A 521 32.67 7.81 12.54
N SER A 522 33.55 8.76 12.82
CA SER A 522 33.78 9.36 14.14
C SER A 522 33.57 10.86 14.04
N ILE A 523 33.00 11.46 15.08
CA ILE A 523 32.67 12.89 15.11
C ILE A 523 33.39 13.50 16.32
N GLN A 524 34.26 14.48 16.10
CA GLN A 524 34.95 15.22 17.17
C GLN A 524 35.71 14.33 18.18
N GLY A 525 36.26 13.19 17.73
CA GLY A 525 37.04 12.28 18.58
C GLY A 525 36.20 11.27 19.39
N ASP A 526 34.87 11.37 19.36
CA ASP A 526 33.97 10.37 19.95
C ASP A 526 33.51 9.36 18.90
N ILE A 527 33.68 8.07 19.22
CA ILE A 527 33.32 6.94 18.35
C ILE A 527 31.80 6.77 18.33
N ALA A 528 31.11 7.62 17.58
CA ALA A 528 29.73 7.38 17.19
C ALA A 528 29.74 6.37 16.04
N SER A 529 29.66 5.06 16.31
CA SER A 529 29.78 4.01 15.29
C SER A 529 28.60 3.98 14.28
N ILE A 530 28.53 4.98 13.40
CA ILE A 530 27.68 5.05 12.22
C ILE A 530 28.43 4.33 11.10
N LEU A 531 27.85 3.25 10.62
CA LEU A 531 28.43 2.43 9.56
C LEU A 531 28.00 2.98 8.20
N LEU A 532 28.95 3.53 7.46
CA LEU A 532 28.73 4.01 6.10
C LEU A 532 29.24 3.01 5.07
N ARG A 533 28.60 3.03 3.90
CA ARG A 533 28.95 2.20 2.74
C ARG A 533 29.43 3.08 1.62
N ILE A 534 30.75 3.14 1.45
CA ILE A 534 31.37 3.99 0.43
C ILE A 534 31.80 3.12 -0.76
N PRO A 535 31.56 3.55 -2.02
CA PRO A 535 32.11 2.88 -3.19
C PRO A 535 33.62 2.66 -3.04
N ALA A 536 34.09 1.45 -3.34
CA ALA A 536 35.51 1.15 -3.32
C ALA A 536 36.14 1.73 -4.59
N ASP A 537 36.57 2.98 -4.53
CA ASP A 537 37.54 3.54 -5.47
C ASP A 537 38.95 3.32 -4.90
N ARG A 538 39.88 2.80 -5.70
CA ARG A 538 41.26 2.50 -5.27
C ARG A 538 42.08 3.77 -5.06
N ASP A 539 41.71 4.89 -5.65
CA ASP A 539 42.52 6.12 -5.68
C ASP A 539 42.17 7.13 -4.56
N VAL A 540 41.07 6.89 -3.83
CA VAL A 540 40.47 7.88 -2.91
C VAL A 540 40.24 7.32 -1.50
N PHE A 541 40.39 6.01 -1.31
CA PHE A 541 40.13 5.35 -0.03
C PHE A 541 41.43 5.18 0.76
N PRO A 542 41.44 5.30 2.11
CA PRO A 542 42.68 5.19 2.88
C PRO A 542 43.34 3.83 2.62
N LEU A 543 44.51 3.87 2.00
CA LEU A 543 45.35 2.71 1.68
C LEU A 543 46.23 2.28 2.86
N LYS A 544 46.04 2.89 4.04
CA LYS A 544 46.75 2.58 5.29
C LYS A 544 45.75 2.62 6.45
N ASN A 545 46.08 1.98 7.57
CA ASN A 545 45.36 2.02 8.86
C ASN A 545 45.28 3.42 9.50
N SER A 546 45.19 4.48 8.70
CA SER A 546 45.14 5.88 9.11
C SER A 546 43.73 6.41 8.88
N PRO A 547 43.12 7.10 9.86
CA PRO A 547 41.83 7.74 9.70
C PRO A 547 41.86 8.78 8.57
N LEU A 548 40.80 8.86 7.78
CA LEU A 548 40.63 9.84 6.71
C LEU A 548 39.68 10.96 7.15
N GLU A 549 40.13 12.20 7.05
CA GLU A 549 39.32 13.38 7.39
C GLU A 549 38.38 13.76 6.23
N GLY A 550 37.10 13.96 6.56
CA GLY A 550 36.05 14.28 5.60
C GLY A 550 35.05 15.29 6.15
N THR A 551 34.15 15.74 5.29
CA THR A 551 33.06 16.65 5.64
C THR A 551 31.76 16.14 5.03
N LEU A 552 30.76 15.92 5.88
CA LEU A 552 29.38 15.70 5.47
C LEU A 552 28.71 17.04 5.20
N SER A 553 27.97 17.12 4.10
CA SER A 553 27.18 18.29 3.71
C SER A 553 25.86 17.88 3.04
N TRP A 554 24.84 18.72 3.16
CA TRP A 554 23.52 18.56 2.54
C TRP A 554 23.00 19.90 2.04
N GLU A 555 21.88 19.90 1.30
CA GLU A 555 21.39 21.05 0.53
C GLU A 555 21.11 22.33 1.35
N ASP A 556 20.91 22.22 2.67
CA ASP A 556 20.71 23.38 3.57
C ASP A 556 22.03 24.06 4.00
N GLY A 557 23.19 23.58 3.53
CA GLY A 557 24.49 24.24 3.67
C GLY A 557 25.29 23.94 4.94
N ASP A 558 24.69 23.25 5.91
CA ASP A 558 25.39 22.81 7.12
C ASP A 558 26.50 21.79 6.79
N LYS A 559 27.61 21.88 7.54
CA LYS A 559 28.80 21.02 7.35
C LYS A 559 29.24 20.41 8.66
N VAL A 560 29.46 19.10 8.66
CA VAL A 560 29.94 18.36 9.84
C VAL A 560 31.29 17.71 9.50
N PRO A 561 32.38 18.04 10.22
CA PRO A 561 33.65 17.36 10.08
C PRO A 561 33.55 15.95 10.65
N VAL A 562 34.10 14.98 9.93
CA VAL A 562 34.01 13.56 10.26
C VAL A 562 35.32 12.86 9.97
N THR A 563 35.65 11.88 10.80
CA THR A 563 36.83 11.03 10.64
C THR A 563 36.39 9.63 10.26
N LEU A 564 36.95 9.05 9.20
CA LEU A 564 36.56 7.75 8.65
C LEU A 564 37.67 6.72 8.87
N THR A 565 37.37 5.62 9.57
CA THR A 565 38.33 4.55 9.83
C THR A 565 37.90 3.24 9.15
N PRO A 566 38.78 2.60 8.35
CA PRO A 566 38.43 1.36 7.67
C PRO A 566 38.21 0.21 8.66
N ILE A 567 37.23 -0.63 8.36
CA ILE A 567 36.99 -1.87 9.12
C ILE A 567 37.60 -3.03 8.33
N THR A 568 38.77 -3.50 8.73
CA THR A 568 39.47 -4.66 8.16
C THR A 568 39.57 -5.80 9.17
N ALA A 569 39.69 -7.02 8.64
CA ALA A 569 39.99 -8.20 9.45
C ALA A 569 41.51 -8.32 9.63
N THR A 570 41.97 -8.80 10.78
CA THR A 570 43.39 -9.04 11.07
C THR A 570 43.57 -10.44 11.65
N VAL A 571 44.64 -11.15 11.26
CA VAL A 571 44.96 -12.48 11.79
C VAL A 571 46.08 -12.38 12.82
N ARG A 572 45.87 -12.97 14.00
CA ARG A 572 46.90 -13.23 15.00
C ARG A 572 47.59 -14.55 14.67
N GLU A 573 48.79 -14.45 14.12
CA GLU A 573 49.52 -15.61 13.59
C GLU A 573 49.70 -16.72 14.63
N GLU A 574 49.94 -16.36 15.89
CA GLU A 574 50.19 -17.28 17.00
C GLU A 574 49.01 -18.19 17.34
N PHE A 575 47.80 -17.83 16.90
CA PHE A 575 46.58 -18.61 17.09
C PHE A 575 46.06 -19.26 15.81
N CYS A 576 46.65 -18.95 14.65
CA CYS A 576 46.16 -19.44 13.38
C CYS A 576 46.51 -20.92 13.16
N ARG A 577 45.52 -21.75 12.84
CA ARG A 577 45.69 -23.19 12.58
C ARG A 577 45.97 -23.54 11.12
N GLY A 578 46.01 -22.56 10.22
CA GLY A 578 46.24 -22.81 8.78
C GLY A 578 45.13 -23.58 8.04
N CYS A 579 43.93 -23.68 8.62
CA CYS A 579 42.88 -24.60 8.13
C CYS A 579 42.11 -24.16 6.87
N GLY A 580 42.33 -22.95 6.35
CA GLY A 580 41.72 -22.48 5.09
C GLY A 580 40.24 -22.08 5.13
N LYS A 581 39.49 -22.36 6.20
CA LYS A 581 38.04 -22.02 6.28
C LYS A 581 37.70 -20.55 6.02
N CYS A 582 38.57 -19.63 6.46
CA CYS A 582 38.40 -18.21 6.21
C CYS A 582 38.51 -17.86 4.72
N GLN A 583 39.36 -18.57 3.97
CA GLN A 583 39.51 -18.43 2.52
C GLN A 583 38.30 -19.03 1.79
N GLU A 584 37.79 -20.19 2.22
CA GLU A 584 36.60 -20.83 1.64
C GLU A 584 35.34 -19.96 1.76
N ILE A 585 35.13 -19.32 2.92
CA ILE A 585 33.90 -18.55 3.16
C ILE A 585 33.95 -17.13 2.59
N CYS A 586 35.12 -16.65 2.16
CA CYS A 586 35.26 -15.26 1.76
C CYS A 586 34.91 -15.07 0.28
N GLU A 587 33.73 -14.51 0.02
CA GLU A 587 33.27 -14.14 -1.34
C GLU A 587 34.17 -13.10 -2.03
N TYR A 588 35.07 -12.45 -1.30
CA TYR A 588 35.98 -11.42 -1.80
C TYR A 588 37.42 -11.91 -1.95
N SER A 589 37.68 -13.18 -1.66
CA SER A 589 39.03 -13.79 -1.70
C SER A 589 40.09 -13.00 -0.91
N ALA A 590 39.68 -12.34 0.19
CA ALA A 590 40.58 -11.52 0.98
C ALA A 590 41.54 -12.34 1.87
N PRO A 591 41.11 -13.44 2.51
CA PRO A 591 42.03 -14.32 3.22
C PRO A 591 42.77 -15.25 2.27
N ALA A 592 44.09 -15.34 2.39
CA ALA A 592 44.91 -16.32 1.67
C ALA A 592 45.82 -17.07 2.65
N LEU A 593 46.02 -18.36 2.44
CA LEU A 593 47.01 -19.16 3.16
C LEU A 593 48.40 -19.02 2.54
N TYR A 594 49.41 -18.93 3.39
CA TYR A 594 50.82 -18.98 2.99
C TYR A 594 51.58 -19.90 3.92
N GLU A 595 52.58 -20.57 3.35
CA GLU A 595 53.46 -21.48 4.06
C GLU A 595 54.54 -20.68 4.81
N LYS A 596 54.60 -20.86 6.11
CA LYS A 596 55.72 -20.43 6.96
C LYS A 596 56.77 -21.54 6.96
N ARG A 597 58.00 -21.23 7.39
CA ARG A 597 59.07 -22.24 7.51
C ARG A 597 58.55 -23.47 8.29
N ASP A 598 58.95 -24.66 7.83
CA ASP A 598 58.60 -25.96 8.41
C ASP A 598 57.18 -26.48 8.12
N GLY A 599 56.58 -26.09 6.98
CA GLY A 599 55.33 -26.68 6.49
C GLY A 599 54.06 -26.23 7.23
N ILE A 600 54.17 -25.19 8.07
CA ILE A 600 53.06 -24.63 8.84
C ILE A 600 52.39 -23.52 8.03
N PHE A 601 51.09 -23.63 7.78
CA PHE A 601 50.33 -22.60 7.05
C PHE A 601 49.70 -21.59 8.01
N VAL A 602 49.73 -20.30 7.63
CA VAL A 602 49.05 -19.20 8.32
C VAL A 602 48.20 -18.43 7.31
N SER A 603 47.08 -17.86 7.73
CA SER A 603 46.21 -17.04 6.87
C SER A 603 46.50 -15.56 7.05
N MET A 604 46.47 -14.80 5.95
CA MET A 604 46.64 -13.33 5.91
C MET A 604 45.45 -12.75 5.22
N ILE A 605 45.05 -11.58 5.68
CA ILE A 605 44.01 -10.79 5.04
C ILE A 605 44.70 -9.81 4.10
N ASP A 606 44.40 -9.93 2.80
CA ASP A 606 44.61 -8.84 1.87
C ASP A 606 43.66 -7.69 2.25
N GLU A 607 44.23 -6.66 2.87
CA GLU A 607 43.53 -5.45 3.27
C GLU A 607 42.88 -4.73 2.07
N LEU A 608 43.42 -4.90 0.86
CA LEU A 608 42.88 -4.31 -0.37
C LEU A 608 41.62 -5.04 -0.84
N ALA A 609 41.58 -6.35 -0.70
CA ALA A 609 40.41 -7.18 -1.01
C ALA A 609 39.34 -7.14 0.10
N CYS A 610 39.74 -6.94 1.36
CA CYS A 610 38.84 -6.99 2.51
C CYS A 610 37.71 -5.95 2.45
N LYS A 611 36.46 -6.40 2.67
CA LYS A 611 35.25 -5.55 2.71
C LYS A 611 34.72 -5.27 4.13
N GLY A 612 35.36 -5.85 5.16
CA GLY A 612 35.00 -5.61 6.55
C GLY A 612 33.73 -6.34 7.03
N CYS A 613 33.22 -7.33 6.30
CA CYS A 613 31.95 -8.00 6.61
C CYS A 613 32.01 -8.94 7.83
N GLY A 614 33.20 -9.39 8.25
CA GLY A 614 33.38 -10.25 9.42
C GLY A 614 33.13 -11.75 9.20
N THR A 615 32.79 -12.19 7.99
CA THR A 615 32.52 -13.60 7.67
C THR A 615 33.69 -14.53 7.99
N CYS A 616 34.93 -14.10 7.71
CA CYS A 616 36.12 -14.89 8.02
C CYS A 616 36.37 -15.04 9.52
N ALA A 617 36.06 -14.01 10.31
CA ALA A 617 36.19 -14.01 11.76
C ALA A 617 35.16 -14.96 12.41
N SER A 618 33.92 -14.98 11.91
CA SER A 618 32.86 -15.82 12.47
C SER A 618 33.07 -17.32 12.27
N VAL A 619 33.81 -17.73 11.23
CA VAL A 619 34.12 -19.14 10.95
C VAL A 619 35.48 -19.60 11.49
N CYS A 620 36.26 -18.71 12.10
CA CYS A 620 37.62 -19.03 12.57
C CYS A 620 37.57 -19.95 13.81
N PRO A 621 38.00 -21.23 13.72
CA PRO A 621 37.84 -22.20 14.80
C PRO A 621 38.79 -21.97 16.00
N SER A 622 39.83 -21.15 15.82
CA SER A 622 40.78 -20.79 16.86
C SER A 622 40.67 -19.33 17.30
N SER A 623 39.65 -18.60 16.81
CA SER A 623 39.46 -17.17 17.06
C SER A 623 40.70 -16.32 16.74
N ALA A 624 41.52 -16.78 15.80
CA ALA A 624 42.74 -16.09 15.38
C ALA A 624 42.45 -14.81 14.59
N ILE A 625 41.23 -14.63 14.06
CA ILE A 625 40.87 -13.47 13.23
C ILE A 625 40.03 -12.48 14.06
N THR A 626 40.46 -11.23 14.12
CA THR A 626 39.77 -10.13 14.80
C THR A 626 39.27 -9.08 13.80
N MET A 627 38.26 -8.30 14.19
CA MET A 627 37.66 -7.21 13.40
C MET A 627 37.82 -5.88 14.13
N GLY A 628 38.39 -4.86 13.48
CA GLY A 628 38.48 -3.51 14.05
C GLY A 628 37.10 -2.88 14.30
N HIS A 629 36.93 -2.15 15.40
CA HIS A 629 35.69 -1.42 15.79
C HIS A 629 34.42 -2.27 16.01
N PHE A 630 34.50 -3.60 16.00
CA PHE A 630 33.39 -4.49 16.37
C PHE A 630 33.43 -4.82 17.86
N THR A 631 32.29 -4.73 18.56
CA THR A 631 32.17 -5.22 19.94
C THR A 631 32.09 -6.75 19.97
N GLU A 632 32.65 -7.38 21.00
CA GLU A 632 32.68 -8.84 21.18
C GLU A 632 31.26 -9.46 21.13
N SER A 633 30.28 -8.76 21.71
CA SER A 633 28.84 -9.12 21.67
C SER A 633 28.24 -9.20 20.26
N ARG A 634 28.75 -8.41 19.31
CA ARG A 634 28.25 -8.35 17.93
C ARG A 634 28.89 -9.44 17.06
N LEU A 635 30.12 -9.83 17.36
CA LEU A 635 30.80 -10.97 16.73
C LEU A 635 30.16 -12.30 17.12
N ILE A 636 29.80 -12.48 18.39
CA ILE A 636 29.12 -13.68 18.90
C ILE A 636 27.78 -13.91 18.15
N LYS A 637 26.98 -12.87 17.94
CA LYS A 637 25.72 -12.96 17.16
C LYS A 637 25.94 -13.40 15.71
N LEU A 638 27.02 -12.95 15.07
CA LEU A 638 27.34 -13.36 13.69
C LEU A 638 27.79 -14.83 13.63
N MET A 639 28.46 -15.33 14.67
CA MET A 639 28.83 -16.75 14.80
C MET A 639 27.60 -17.65 14.97
N GLU A 640 26.62 -17.23 15.77
CA GLU A 640 25.34 -17.94 15.95
C GLU A 640 24.56 -18.03 14.63
N ILE A 641 24.52 -16.96 13.84
CA ILE A 641 23.87 -16.92 12.52
C ILE A 641 24.60 -17.83 11.52
N GLY A 642 25.94 -17.81 11.50
CA GLY A 642 26.74 -18.69 10.64
C GLY A 642 26.58 -20.17 10.98
N ALA A 643 26.48 -20.52 12.27
CA ALA A 643 26.24 -21.89 12.72
C ALA A 643 24.88 -22.43 12.23
N GLN A 644 23.84 -21.58 12.23
CA GLN A 644 22.51 -21.96 11.73
C GLN A 644 22.52 -22.24 10.21
N LEU A 645 23.21 -21.42 9.42
CA LEU A 645 23.32 -21.60 7.95
C LEU A 645 24.07 -22.90 7.57
N SER A 646 25.14 -23.24 8.31
CA SER A 646 25.90 -24.48 8.08
C SER A 646 25.16 -25.77 8.48
N SER A 647 24.09 -25.64 9.28
CA SER A 647 23.24 -26.76 9.70
C SER A 647 22.11 -27.06 8.72
N SER A 648 21.65 -26.05 7.96
CA SER A 648 20.68 -26.22 6.87
C SER A 648 21.28 -26.88 5.63
N GLU A 649 22.53 -26.59 5.28
CA GLU A 649 23.19 -27.19 4.10
C GLU A 649 23.49 -28.68 4.30
N ARG A 650 23.75 -29.12 5.55
CA ARG A 650 23.94 -30.55 5.87
C ARG A 650 22.67 -31.40 5.78
N LYS A 651 21.47 -30.80 5.83
CA LYS A 651 20.20 -31.53 5.66
C LYS A 651 19.75 -31.69 4.21
N MET A 652 20.34 -30.96 3.26
CA MET A 652 20.00 -31.06 1.83
C MET A 652 20.88 -32.04 1.04
N GLY A 653 21.98 -32.53 1.61
CA GLY A 653 22.93 -33.43 0.93
C GLY A 653 22.80 -34.93 1.23
N SER A 654 21.72 -35.40 1.86
CA SER A 654 21.56 -36.83 2.24
C SER A 654 20.22 -37.48 1.85
N LEU A 655 19.54 -36.94 0.84
CA LEU A 655 18.37 -37.58 0.21
C LEU A 655 18.61 -37.85 -1.28
N THR A 656 19.69 -38.55 -1.60
CA THR A 656 19.79 -39.40 -2.79
C THR A 656 20.51 -40.69 -2.38
N GLY A 657 19.71 -41.71 -2.07
CA GLY A 657 20.11 -43.05 -1.67
C GLY A 657 18.86 -43.88 -1.39
#